data_AF-A0A663LT79-F1
#
_entry.id   AF-A0A663LT79-F1
#
_cell.length_a   1.000
_cell.length_b   1.000
_cell.length_c   1.000
_cell.angle_alpha   90.00
_cell.angle_beta   90.00
_cell.angle_gamma   90.00
#
_symmetry.space_group_name_H-M   'P 1'
#
loop_
_entity.id
_entity.type
_entity.pdbx_description
1 polymer ?
#
loop_
_entity_poly.entity_id
_entity_poly.type
_entity_poly.pdbx_seq_one_letter_code
_entity_poly.pdbx_strand_id
1 'polypeptide(L)'
;GIPGLCVGGKSTMSSVAVLTQESFAEHRSGLAQQQVKVTALNSEEENDPPTYKEAFPPLPEKAPCLEAAQEPAGPWSKIRPIKASVITQVFHVPLEERKYKDMNQFGEGEQAKICLDIMQKTGAHLELSLAKDQGLSIMVSGKLEAVMKARKEIVARLQTQASATVAIPKEHHRFVIGKNGEKLQDLELKTATKIQIPRPDDPSNQIKITGTKEGIEKARHEILLISAEQDKRAVERLDVEKVYHPFIAGPYNKLVSELMQDTGTRINIPPPSVNKTEIVFTGEKEQLAQAVARVKKIYEEKANSFTVSSVSAPSWLHRFIIGKKGQNLAKITQQMPKVHIEFTEGEDKITLEGPTEDVNVAQEQIEVMVKDLINRMDYAEINVDHKFHRHLIGKNGANINRIKDLYKVSVRIPPDNEKSNLIRIEGDPQGVQQAKKELLELASRMENERTKDLIIEQKFHRTIIGQKGERIREIREKFPEVIINFPDPAHKSDIVQLRGPKNEVEKCTKYMQKMVADLVENSFSISVPIFKQFHKNIIGKGGANIKKIREESNTKIDLPAENSNSETIVITGKRANCEAARHRILAIQKELANITEVEVSIPSKLHNSLIGTKGRFIRSIMEECGGVHIHFPTEGSGSDTVTIRGPAQDVEKAKKQLLHLAEEKQTKSYTVDLRAKPEYHKFLIGKGGGNIRKVRDNTGARIIFPTSEDKDQELITIMGTEEAVKEAQKELEALIKNLDNVVEDSMAVDPKHHRHFVIRRGQVLREIADEYGGVMVSFPRSGTQSDKVTLKGAKDCVEAAKKRIQEIIEDLEAQVTIECTIPQKFHRSIMGPKGSRIQQITRDYGVQIKFPDREENPAPVAEPAVQENGEDGGEGKDGKDADPSSPKKCDIIIISGRREKCEAAKEALQALVPVTIEVEVPFDLHRYIIGQKGSGIRKMMDEFEVNIQVPAPELQSDIITITGLATNLDRAKVGLLERVKELQAEQEDRALRSFKLTVTVDPKYHPKIIGRKGAVITQIRTEHEVNIQFPDKDDETQAQDQITITGYEKNAEAARDAIMKIVGELEQMVSEDVTLDHRVHARIIGARGKAIRKIMDEFKVDIRFPQSGAPDPNCVTVTGLPENVEEAIDHILNLEEEYLADVVDNEAMQVYMKPSSHEESKAPSKGFVVRDAPWATVNNEKAPDMSSSEDFPSFGAQVAPKTLPWGPKR
;
A
#
# COMPACT_ATOMS: atom_id res chain seq x y z
N GLY A 1 -43.53 49.14 -31.54
CA GLY A 1 -43.85 50.13 -30.49
C GLY A 1 -44.41 49.42 -29.28
N ILE A 2 -44.32 50.05 -28.12
CA ILE A 2 -45.20 49.85 -26.94
C ILE A 2 -46.48 50.71 -27.14
N PRO A 3 -47.51 50.81 -26.26
CA PRO A 3 -47.65 50.44 -24.83
C PRO A 3 -48.76 49.39 -24.57
N GLY A 4 -49.20 49.02 -23.36
CA GLY A 4 -48.93 49.41 -21.96
C GLY A 4 -49.96 48.71 -21.04
N LEU A 5 -50.32 49.12 -19.82
CA LEU A 5 -49.74 49.96 -18.73
C LEU A 5 -50.71 49.79 -17.52
N CYS A 6 -50.43 50.02 -16.23
CA CYS A 6 -49.24 50.35 -15.43
C CYS A 6 -49.26 49.37 -14.20
N VAL A 7 -48.90 49.55 -12.92
CA VAL A 7 -48.35 50.54 -11.95
C VAL A 7 -47.46 49.69 -10.99
N GLY A 8 -46.40 50.09 -10.28
CA GLY A 8 -45.79 51.40 -9.94
C GLY A 8 -45.66 51.51 -8.40
N GLY A 9 -44.61 52.04 -7.77
CA GLY A 9 -43.41 52.73 -8.29
C GLY A 9 -42.11 52.35 -7.55
N LYS A 10 -40.91 52.87 -7.91
CA LYS A 10 -40.35 54.25 -7.69
C LYS A 10 -40.02 54.49 -6.20
N SER A 11 -38.90 55.09 -5.73
CA SER A 11 -37.73 55.83 -6.31
C SER A 11 -36.67 56.03 -5.17
N THR A 12 -35.39 56.47 -5.27
CA THR A 12 -34.39 56.83 -6.34
C THR A 12 -32.96 56.96 -5.73
N MET A 13 -31.93 57.03 -6.60
CA MET A 13 -30.60 57.74 -6.52
C MET A 13 -29.98 58.22 -5.18
N SER A 14 -28.63 58.05 -5.07
CA SER A 14 -27.58 58.93 -4.44
C SER A 14 -27.79 59.52 -3.02
N SER A 15 -26.77 59.72 -2.16
CA SER A 15 -25.29 59.53 -2.15
C SER A 15 -24.82 59.69 -0.68
N VAL A 16 -23.70 59.10 -0.24
CA VAL A 16 -22.32 59.63 -0.15
C VAL A 16 -21.36 58.43 -0.37
N ALA A 17 -20.34 58.43 -1.25
CA ALA A 17 -18.97 58.96 -1.09
C ALA A 17 -18.20 58.39 0.15
N VAL A 18 -16.87 58.19 0.17
CA VAL A 18 -15.84 58.43 -0.86
C VAL A 18 -14.59 57.55 -0.62
N LEU A 19 -13.93 57.13 -1.72
CA LEU A 19 -12.50 56.78 -1.95
C LEU A 19 -11.57 56.17 -0.85
N THR A 20 -10.68 55.29 -1.35
CA THR A 20 -9.27 55.03 -0.92
C THR A 20 -8.98 54.47 0.49
N GLN A 21 -7.85 53.82 0.80
CA GLN A 21 -6.81 53.01 0.10
C GLN A 21 -5.55 53.06 0.98
N GLU A 22 -5.34 52.06 1.83
CA GLU A 22 -4.02 51.60 2.26
C GLU A 22 -4.09 50.06 2.41
N SER A 23 -3.17 49.26 1.85
CA SER A 23 -2.07 49.58 0.93
C SER A 23 -1.72 48.39 0.00
N PHE A 24 -1.16 48.74 -1.16
CA PHE A 24 -0.39 47.96 -2.15
C PHE A 24 -0.30 46.42 -1.99
N ALA A 25 -0.85 45.66 -2.96
CA ALA A 25 -0.17 45.18 -4.19
C ALA A 25 0.76 43.98 -3.94
N GLU A 26 0.52 42.81 -4.56
CA GLU A 26 0.90 42.51 -5.95
C GLU A 26 2.33 42.96 -6.31
N HIS A 27 3.29 42.02 -6.33
CA HIS A 27 3.65 41.45 -7.63
C HIS A 27 4.45 40.13 -7.55
N ARG A 28 4.58 39.50 -8.71
CA ARG A 28 5.21 38.20 -8.97
C ARG A 28 6.60 38.39 -9.59
N SER A 29 7.52 37.45 -9.34
CA SER A 29 8.87 37.31 -9.93
C SER A 29 9.94 38.33 -9.50
N GLY A 30 11.21 37.93 -9.55
CA GLY A 30 12.37 38.79 -9.25
C GLY A 30 13.60 37.97 -8.82
N LEU A 31 14.72 38.14 -9.53
CA LEU A 31 16.00 37.47 -9.27
C LEU A 31 16.91 38.28 -8.33
N ALA A 32 17.73 37.54 -7.57
CA ALA A 32 19.13 37.85 -7.21
C ALA A 32 19.52 38.92 -6.14
N GLN A 33 20.43 38.46 -5.26
CA GLN A 33 21.65 39.12 -4.73
C GLN A 33 21.64 40.18 -3.59
N GLN A 34 22.55 39.89 -2.64
CA GLN A 34 23.44 40.79 -1.87
C GLN A 34 22.98 41.66 -0.66
N GLN A 35 23.30 41.12 0.53
CA GLN A 35 24.33 41.65 1.48
C GLN A 35 23.96 42.75 2.51
N VAL A 36 24.78 42.83 3.57
CA VAL A 36 24.78 43.79 4.72
C VAL A 36 23.67 43.50 5.77
N LYS A 37 23.90 42.96 7.01
CA LYS A 37 24.86 43.22 8.13
C LYS A 37 24.43 44.44 8.98
N VAL A 38 24.12 44.31 10.28
CA VAL A 38 25.00 44.63 11.44
C VAL A 38 24.24 44.42 12.79
N THR A 39 24.88 43.76 13.79
CA THR A 39 24.74 43.72 15.30
C THR A 39 23.43 44.12 16.04
N ALA A 40 23.14 43.73 17.29
CA ALA A 40 23.49 42.65 18.28
C ALA A 40 22.70 42.97 19.59
N LEU A 41 22.23 42.04 20.44
CA LEU A 41 22.94 41.36 21.55
C LEU A 41 21.94 40.48 22.35
N ASN A 42 22.43 39.50 23.12
CA ASN A 42 21.77 38.68 24.18
C ASN A 42 20.52 37.86 23.74
N SER A 43 20.59 36.54 23.47
CA SER A 43 20.74 35.40 24.41
C SER A 43 19.47 35.14 25.27
N GLU A 44 19.04 33.92 25.60
CA GLU A 44 19.59 32.53 25.54
C GLU A 44 18.61 31.62 24.72
N GLU A 45 18.96 30.53 24.01
CA GLU A 45 19.41 29.15 24.39
C GLU A 45 18.37 28.35 25.24
N GLU A 46 18.08 27.06 24.98
CA GLU A 46 18.83 25.98 24.28
C GLU A 46 17.97 25.20 23.23
N ASN A 47 18.57 24.41 22.31
CA ASN A 47 17.87 23.72 21.20
C ASN A 47 18.59 22.43 20.69
N ASP A 48 17.99 21.70 19.73
CA ASP A 48 18.33 20.33 19.25
C ASP A 48 19.80 20.06 18.79
N PRO A 49 20.29 18.79 18.90
CA PRO A 49 21.69 18.42 18.61
C PRO A 49 22.04 18.13 17.13
N PRO A 50 23.20 18.60 16.61
CA PRO A 50 23.66 18.40 15.23
C PRO A 50 24.71 17.26 15.04
N THR A 51 25.37 17.22 13.88
CA THR A 51 26.06 16.03 13.31
C THR A 51 27.60 16.09 13.35
N TYR A 52 28.24 14.90 13.30
CA TYR A 52 29.69 14.61 13.36
C TYR A 52 30.58 15.18 12.22
N LYS A 53 30.36 16.42 11.75
CA LYS A 53 31.30 17.15 10.88
C LYS A 53 31.79 18.49 11.46
N GLU A 54 31.36 18.85 12.67
CA GLU A 54 31.76 20.10 13.34
C GLU A 54 32.71 19.89 14.52
N ALA A 55 33.39 18.73 14.60
CA ALA A 55 34.49 18.53 15.55
C ALA A 55 35.74 19.35 15.19
N PHE A 56 35.98 19.65 13.91
CA PHE A 56 37.11 20.47 13.44
C PHE A 56 36.83 21.21 12.10
N PRO A 57 36.40 22.48 12.15
CA PRO A 57 36.40 23.38 10.99
C PRO A 57 37.78 24.07 10.79
N PRO A 58 38.28 24.26 9.54
CA PRO A 58 39.62 24.81 9.28
C PRO A 58 39.65 26.30 8.90
N LEU A 59 40.66 27.04 9.40
CA LEU A 59 41.11 28.37 8.94
C LEU A 59 42.60 28.57 9.31
N PRO A 60 43.36 29.49 8.68
CA PRO A 60 43.70 29.51 7.26
C PRO A 60 45.24 29.66 7.05
N GLU A 61 45.66 29.89 5.80
CA GLU A 61 47.08 29.91 5.39
C GLU A 61 47.97 30.96 6.09
N LYS A 62 49.20 30.55 6.43
CA LYS A 62 50.39 31.42 6.32
C LYS A 62 51.56 30.65 5.70
N ALA A 63 52.17 31.26 4.70
CA ALA A 63 53.38 30.79 4.02
C ALA A 63 54.65 31.08 4.88
N PRO A 64 55.87 30.74 4.41
CA PRO A 64 56.96 30.26 5.27
C PRO A 64 57.64 31.35 6.11
N CYS A 65 58.32 30.92 7.18
CA CYS A 65 59.41 31.67 7.81
C CYS A 65 60.56 30.73 8.22
N LEU A 66 61.78 31.27 8.18
CA LEU A 66 62.98 30.69 8.76
C LEU A 66 63.25 31.29 10.15
N GLU A 67 63.80 30.44 11.03
CA GLU A 67 64.78 30.71 12.08
C GLU A 67 64.52 31.76 13.21
N ALA A 68 64.65 31.23 14.44
CA ALA A 68 65.45 31.76 15.55
C ALA A 68 65.06 33.08 16.28
N ALA A 69 64.29 32.87 17.37
CA ALA A 69 64.59 33.30 18.75
C ALA A 69 64.52 34.79 19.22
N GLN A 70 63.98 34.92 20.44
CA GLN A 70 64.07 35.99 21.44
C GLN A 70 63.21 37.27 21.31
N GLU A 71 62.78 37.71 22.50
CA GLU A 71 61.99 38.90 22.87
C GLU A 71 62.91 40.03 23.38
N PRO A 72 62.42 41.25 23.70
CA PRO A 72 61.41 42.07 23.03
C PRO A 72 61.81 43.57 22.89
N ALA A 73 60.85 44.40 22.43
CA ALA A 73 60.67 45.84 22.72
C ALA A 73 61.47 46.92 21.94
N GLY A 74 60.82 48.08 21.77
CA GLY A 74 61.44 49.40 21.56
C GLY A 74 61.64 49.89 20.10
N PRO A 75 60.82 50.83 19.59
CA PRO A 75 61.01 51.42 18.27
C PRO A 75 61.65 52.83 18.29
N TRP A 76 62.93 52.97 17.92
CA TRP A 76 63.45 54.28 17.46
C TRP A 76 64.68 54.24 16.52
N SER A 77 64.55 54.99 15.41
CA SER A 77 65.59 55.77 14.71
C SER A 77 66.74 55.08 13.93
N LYS A 78 67.07 55.67 12.76
CA LYS A 78 68.08 55.21 11.78
C LYS A 78 69.42 55.92 11.95
N ILE A 79 70.55 55.23 11.76
CA ILE A 79 71.87 55.80 11.36
C ILE A 79 72.52 54.91 10.28
N ARG A 80 73.44 55.45 9.47
CA ARG A 80 74.12 54.77 8.33
C ARG A 80 75.55 54.26 8.69
N PRO A 81 76.16 53.33 7.92
CA PRO A 81 77.34 52.56 8.35
C PRO A 81 78.71 53.13 7.98
N ILE A 82 79.77 52.51 8.51
CA ILE A 82 81.20 52.80 8.30
C ILE A 82 81.80 51.87 7.22
N LYS A 83 82.93 52.27 6.60
CA LYS A 83 83.59 51.60 5.46
C LYS A 83 84.41 50.36 5.87
N ALA A 84 84.62 49.43 4.93
CA ALA A 84 85.35 48.17 5.13
C ALA A 84 86.86 48.25 4.80
N SER A 85 87.65 47.40 5.46
CA SER A 85 89.11 47.31 5.36
C SER A 85 89.60 46.41 4.22
N VAL A 86 90.82 46.68 3.73
CA VAL A 86 91.59 45.81 2.82
C VAL A 86 92.64 45.05 3.64
N ILE A 87 92.90 43.79 3.30
CA ILE A 87 93.81 42.87 4.00
C ILE A 87 94.87 42.37 3.01
N THR A 88 96.11 42.22 3.49
CA THR A 88 97.25 41.70 2.71
C THR A 88 97.85 40.47 3.41
N GLN A 89 98.13 39.41 2.65
CA GLN A 89 98.79 38.18 3.14
C GLN A 89 99.95 37.82 2.22
N VAL A 90 101.06 37.33 2.78
CA VAL A 90 102.23 36.86 2.01
C VAL A 90 102.32 35.34 2.14
N PHE A 91 102.50 34.66 1.02
CA PHE A 91 102.72 33.22 0.94
C PHE A 91 104.09 32.94 0.34
N HIS A 92 104.86 32.08 0.98
CA HIS A 92 106.15 31.61 0.46
C HIS A 92 106.00 30.16 -0.03
N VAL A 93 106.45 29.88 -1.24
CA VAL A 93 106.46 28.55 -1.86
C VAL A 93 107.93 28.15 -2.13
N PRO A 94 108.46 27.15 -1.41
CA PRO A 94 109.84 26.70 -1.57
C PRO A 94 110.05 25.98 -2.92
N LEU A 95 111.32 25.77 -3.29
CA LEU A 95 111.72 25.28 -4.60
C LEU A 95 111.24 23.84 -4.87
N GLU A 96 111.18 23.03 -3.80
CA GLU A 96 110.85 21.61 -3.81
C GLU A 96 109.42 21.35 -4.34
N GLU A 97 108.47 22.21 -3.96
CA GLU A 97 107.03 22.02 -4.19
C GLU A 97 106.53 22.58 -5.54
N ARG A 98 107.37 23.32 -6.27
CA ARG A 98 107.00 23.92 -7.55
C ARG A 98 106.66 22.88 -8.60
N LYS A 99 105.49 23.02 -9.23
CA LYS A 99 105.02 22.16 -10.32
C LYS A 99 105.83 22.28 -11.63
N TYR A 100 106.56 23.37 -11.83
CA TYR A 100 107.43 23.62 -12.99
C TYR A 100 108.84 23.96 -12.50
N LYS A 101 109.88 23.27 -13.01
CA LYS A 101 111.25 23.36 -12.46
C LYS A 101 112.34 23.84 -13.42
N ASP A 102 112.05 24.01 -14.71
CA ASP A 102 113.06 24.34 -15.73
C ASP A 102 112.79 25.68 -16.44
N MET A 103 113.66 26.68 -16.23
CA MET A 103 114.45 27.36 -17.28
C MET A 103 115.10 28.67 -16.78
N ASN A 104 116.37 28.87 -17.13
CA ASN A 104 117.18 30.03 -16.73
C ASN A 104 117.17 31.14 -17.80
N GLN A 105 116.14 31.98 -17.86
CA GLN A 105 116.32 33.36 -18.34
C GLN A 105 115.27 34.33 -17.75
N PHE A 106 115.63 35.61 -17.69
CA PHE A 106 114.91 36.63 -16.93
C PHE A 106 113.92 37.42 -17.81
N GLY A 107 112.62 37.34 -17.48
CA GLY A 107 111.53 38.02 -18.20
C GLY A 107 110.55 37.04 -18.86
N GLU A 108 109.25 37.25 -18.63
CA GLU A 108 108.11 36.57 -19.31
C GLU A 108 108.02 35.04 -19.27
N GLY A 109 108.12 34.44 -18.07
CA GLY A 109 107.73 33.04 -17.82
C GLY A 109 106.23 32.84 -17.49
N GLU A 110 105.67 31.65 -17.78
CA GLU A 110 104.23 31.36 -17.65
C GLU A 110 103.63 31.61 -16.25
N GLN A 111 104.43 31.52 -15.19
CA GLN A 111 104.00 31.77 -13.81
C GLN A 111 103.38 33.18 -13.63
N ALA A 112 103.91 34.19 -14.33
CA ALA A 112 103.34 35.53 -14.32
C ALA A 112 101.96 35.59 -14.99
N LYS A 113 101.77 34.85 -16.10
CA LYS A 113 100.47 34.72 -16.79
C LYS A 113 99.44 34.00 -15.91
N ILE A 114 99.85 32.99 -15.16
CA ILE A 114 98.99 32.27 -14.19
C ILE A 114 98.57 33.22 -13.05
N CYS A 115 99.47 34.05 -12.50
CA CYS A 115 99.10 35.02 -11.48
C CYS A 115 98.18 36.13 -12.02
N LEU A 116 98.37 36.62 -13.25
CA LEU A 116 97.45 37.55 -13.90
C LEU A 116 96.06 36.95 -14.13
N ASP A 117 95.98 35.67 -14.55
CA ASP A 117 94.71 34.92 -14.66
C ASP A 117 93.98 34.84 -13.31
N ILE A 118 94.72 34.59 -12.22
CA ILE A 118 94.18 34.55 -10.86
C ILE A 118 93.74 35.95 -10.39
N MET A 119 94.52 37.01 -10.66
CA MET A 119 94.12 38.41 -10.36
C MET A 119 92.78 38.75 -11.03
N GLN A 120 92.64 38.49 -12.34
CA GLN A 120 91.41 38.76 -13.08
C GLN A 120 90.20 37.96 -12.57
N LYS A 121 90.40 36.68 -12.21
CA LYS A 121 89.32 35.78 -11.73
C LYS A 121 88.92 35.96 -10.26
N THR A 122 89.77 36.57 -9.44
CA THR A 122 89.52 36.71 -8.00
C THR A 122 89.36 38.15 -7.53
N GLY A 123 89.81 39.13 -8.31
CA GLY A 123 89.75 40.56 -7.94
C GLY A 123 90.71 40.93 -6.80
N ALA A 124 91.64 40.05 -6.42
CA ALA A 124 92.74 40.35 -5.53
C ALA A 124 93.95 40.83 -6.34
N HIS A 125 94.76 41.71 -5.74
CA HIS A 125 96.03 42.14 -6.31
C HIS A 125 97.13 41.17 -5.86
N LEU A 126 97.88 40.60 -6.81
CA LEU A 126 98.97 39.68 -6.54
C LEU A 126 100.30 40.33 -6.97
N GLU A 127 101.30 40.32 -6.09
CA GLU A 127 102.67 40.68 -6.41
C GLU A 127 103.60 39.48 -6.21
N LEU A 128 104.53 39.29 -7.15
CA LEU A 128 105.50 38.20 -7.16
C LEU A 128 106.89 38.75 -6.81
N SER A 129 107.61 38.06 -5.93
CA SER A 129 109.00 38.35 -5.62
C SER A 129 109.79 37.06 -5.40
N LEU A 130 110.95 36.95 -6.04
CA LEU A 130 111.91 35.88 -5.78
C LEU A 130 112.78 36.28 -4.59
N ALA A 131 112.85 35.40 -3.58
CA ALA A 131 113.77 35.56 -2.46
C ALA A 131 115.17 35.04 -2.84
N LYS A 132 116.19 35.41 -2.05
CA LYS A 132 117.61 35.10 -2.34
C LYS A 132 117.94 33.60 -2.28
N ASP A 133 117.05 32.82 -1.68
CA ASP A 133 117.02 31.35 -1.59
C ASP A 133 116.39 30.68 -2.83
N GLN A 134 116.08 31.46 -3.88
CA GLN A 134 115.31 31.06 -5.07
C GLN A 134 113.84 30.70 -4.81
N GLY A 135 113.31 30.85 -3.59
CA GLY A 135 111.90 30.61 -3.24
C GLY A 135 110.95 31.67 -3.81
N LEU A 136 109.67 31.30 -4.02
CA LEU A 136 108.66 32.22 -4.58
C LEU A 136 107.83 32.84 -3.45
N SER A 137 107.97 34.14 -3.23
CA SER A 137 107.11 34.89 -2.31
C SER A 137 106.02 35.61 -3.09
N ILE A 138 104.76 35.31 -2.79
CA ILE A 138 103.57 35.87 -3.43
C ILE A 138 102.80 36.68 -2.39
N MET A 139 102.74 37.99 -2.57
CA MET A 139 101.90 38.88 -1.76
C MET A 139 100.51 38.99 -2.41
N VAL A 140 99.46 38.87 -1.62
CA VAL A 140 98.06 38.89 -2.07
C VAL A 140 97.28 39.90 -1.23
N SER A 141 96.76 40.96 -1.84
CA SER A 141 95.97 41.99 -1.15
C SER A 141 94.57 42.15 -1.74
N GLY A 142 93.58 42.43 -0.87
CA GLY A 142 92.17 42.54 -1.26
C GLY A 142 91.19 42.41 -0.10
N LYS A 143 89.94 42.07 -0.39
CA LYS A 143 88.95 41.67 0.62
C LYS A 143 89.24 40.25 1.12
N LEU A 144 88.87 39.93 2.35
CA LEU A 144 89.13 38.63 2.99
C LEU A 144 88.77 37.44 2.09
N GLU A 145 87.56 37.43 1.53
CA GLU A 145 87.06 36.36 0.62
C GLU A 145 87.87 36.27 -0.68
N ALA A 146 88.25 37.41 -1.27
CA ALA A 146 89.03 37.46 -2.51
C ALA A 146 90.46 36.95 -2.27
N VAL A 147 91.10 37.34 -1.17
CA VAL A 147 92.43 36.86 -0.76
C VAL A 147 92.40 35.35 -0.48
N MET A 148 91.37 34.84 0.21
CA MET A 148 91.19 33.41 0.47
C MET A 148 90.93 32.60 -0.82
N LYS A 149 90.12 33.13 -1.75
CA LYS A 149 89.88 32.50 -3.06
C LYS A 149 91.15 32.47 -3.92
N ALA A 150 91.88 33.59 -3.97
CA ALA A 150 93.18 33.68 -4.63
C ALA A 150 94.17 32.67 -4.02
N ARG A 151 94.30 32.60 -2.69
CA ARG A 151 95.13 31.60 -2.00
C ARG A 151 94.80 30.16 -2.43
N LYS A 152 93.51 29.79 -2.49
CA LYS A 152 93.10 28.43 -2.90
C LYS A 152 93.47 28.13 -4.35
N GLU A 153 93.35 29.10 -5.27
CA GLU A 153 93.68 28.88 -6.69
C GLU A 153 95.20 28.98 -6.99
N ILE A 154 95.95 29.78 -6.23
CA ILE A 154 97.44 29.78 -6.18
C ILE A 154 97.93 28.38 -5.81
N VAL A 155 97.52 27.86 -4.65
CA VAL A 155 97.89 26.54 -4.14
C VAL A 155 97.54 25.45 -5.15
N ALA A 156 96.31 25.47 -5.68
CA ALA A 156 95.84 24.45 -6.61
C ALA A 156 96.60 24.41 -7.95
N ARG A 157 97.21 25.51 -8.40
CA ARG A 157 97.92 25.58 -9.70
C ARG A 157 99.45 25.49 -9.59
N LEU A 158 100.05 25.99 -8.51
CA LEU A 158 101.52 26.13 -8.39
C LEU A 158 102.19 25.01 -7.60
N GLN A 159 101.48 24.38 -6.64
CA GLN A 159 101.97 23.19 -5.91
C GLN A 159 101.53 21.88 -6.58
N THR A 160 102.25 20.79 -6.30
CA THR A 160 101.88 19.45 -6.75
C THR A 160 100.72 18.86 -5.92
N GLN A 161 99.66 18.40 -6.60
CA GLN A 161 98.52 17.75 -5.96
C GLN A 161 98.71 16.23 -5.87
N ALA A 162 98.22 15.64 -4.78
CA ALA A 162 98.13 14.20 -4.55
C ALA A 162 96.68 13.76 -4.31
N SER A 163 96.44 12.46 -4.16
CA SER A 163 95.15 11.91 -3.75
C SER A 163 95.31 10.67 -2.89
N ALA A 164 94.47 10.52 -1.87
CA ALA A 164 94.35 9.30 -1.05
C ALA A 164 92.89 8.90 -0.86
N THR A 165 92.67 7.64 -0.49
CA THR A 165 91.34 7.10 -0.16
C THR A 165 91.27 6.69 1.30
N VAL A 166 90.09 6.86 1.90
CA VAL A 166 89.79 6.46 3.29
C VAL A 166 88.56 5.56 3.26
N ALA A 167 88.69 4.34 3.77
CA ALA A 167 87.58 3.38 3.84
C ALA A 167 86.79 3.60 5.13
N ILE A 168 85.47 3.85 5.00
CA ILE A 168 84.57 4.18 6.13
C ILE A 168 83.21 3.50 5.89
N PRO A 169 82.49 3.04 6.93
CA PRO A 169 81.13 2.52 6.77
C PRO A 169 80.18 3.57 6.18
N LYS A 170 79.31 3.15 5.24
CA LYS A 170 78.32 4.05 4.59
C LYS A 170 77.42 4.78 5.58
N GLU A 171 77.13 4.16 6.73
CA GLU A 171 76.31 4.72 7.80
C GLU A 171 76.95 5.99 8.37
N HIS A 172 78.29 6.03 8.47
CA HIS A 172 79.04 7.18 8.97
C HIS A 172 79.22 8.29 7.93
N HIS A 173 79.06 8.01 6.62
CA HIS A 173 79.17 9.03 5.56
C HIS A 173 78.25 10.23 5.80
N ARG A 174 77.03 10.02 6.32
CA ARG A 174 76.08 11.11 6.65
C ARG A 174 76.61 12.08 7.72
N PHE A 175 77.42 11.59 8.66
CA PHE A 175 77.97 12.39 9.76
C PHE A 175 79.22 13.17 9.32
N VAL A 176 79.97 12.64 8.36
CA VAL A 176 81.05 13.35 7.64
C VAL A 176 80.49 14.48 6.78
N ILE A 177 79.35 14.27 6.11
CA ILE A 177 78.66 15.30 5.33
C ILE A 177 78.10 16.41 6.24
N GLY A 178 77.44 16.02 7.34
CA GLY A 178 76.73 16.95 8.23
C GLY A 178 75.38 17.42 7.66
N LYS A 179 74.70 18.32 8.38
CA LYS A 179 73.47 18.96 7.88
C LYS A 179 73.82 19.79 6.65
N ASN A 180 73.05 19.65 5.56
CA ASN A 180 73.21 20.38 4.30
C ASN A 180 74.63 20.38 3.67
N GLY A 181 75.53 19.48 4.09
CA GLY A 181 76.94 19.48 3.65
C GLY A 181 77.86 20.46 4.39
N GLU A 182 77.38 21.12 5.44
CA GLU A 182 78.11 22.14 6.21
C GLU A 182 79.46 21.64 6.73
N LYS A 183 79.48 20.50 7.45
CA LYS A 183 80.73 19.92 7.99
C LYS A 183 81.72 19.53 6.90
N LEU A 184 81.25 19.05 5.74
CA LEU A 184 82.10 18.72 4.61
C LEU A 184 82.76 19.96 4.01
N GLN A 185 82.00 21.04 3.81
CA GLN A 185 82.53 22.31 3.32
C GLN A 185 83.54 22.91 4.29
N ASP A 186 83.25 22.85 5.59
CA ASP A 186 84.11 23.34 6.65
C ASP A 186 85.45 22.56 6.73
N LEU A 187 85.39 21.24 6.50
CA LEU A 187 86.56 20.36 6.41
C LEU A 187 87.39 20.58 5.13
N GLU A 188 86.75 20.71 3.96
CA GLU A 188 87.42 21.11 2.70
C GLU A 188 88.08 22.50 2.81
N LEU A 189 87.48 23.41 3.56
CA LEU A 189 87.99 24.76 3.79
C LEU A 189 89.22 24.75 4.70
N LYS A 190 89.14 24.08 5.86
CA LYS A 190 90.24 23.98 6.84
C LYS A 190 91.47 23.23 6.32
N THR A 191 91.23 22.15 5.57
CA THR A 191 92.31 21.28 5.06
C THR A 191 92.84 21.70 3.69
N ALA A 192 92.17 22.66 3.03
CA ALA A 192 92.39 23.04 1.63
C ALA A 192 92.31 21.88 0.62
N THR A 193 91.64 20.78 0.98
CA THR A 193 91.42 19.62 0.11
C THR A 193 90.05 19.69 -0.58
N LYS A 194 89.81 18.72 -1.48
CA LYS A 194 88.52 18.39 -2.06
C LYS A 194 88.20 16.92 -1.78
N ILE A 195 87.04 16.65 -1.21
CA ILE A 195 86.67 15.38 -0.57
C ILE A 195 85.42 14.83 -1.28
N GLN A 196 85.62 13.86 -2.17
CA GLN A 196 84.52 13.17 -2.84
C GLN A 196 84.05 11.96 -2.01
N ILE A 197 82.83 12.07 -1.51
CA ILE A 197 82.10 10.96 -0.87
C ILE A 197 81.21 10.30 -1.95
N PRO A 198 81.22 8.97 -2.10
CA PRO A 198 80.39 8.26 -3.08
C PRO A 198 78.89 8.39 -2.75
N ARG A 199 78.03 8.25 -3.76
CA ARG A 199 76.56 8.27 -3.58
C ARG A 199 76.09 7.04 -2.79
N PRO A 200 74.95 7.09 -2.09
CA PRO A 200 74.47 5.95 -1.28
C PRO A 200 74.36 4.64 -2.07
N ASP A 201 73.92 4.75 -3.33
CA ASP A 201 73.64 3.66 -4.27
C ASP A 201 74.92 3.02 -4.86
N ASP A 202 76.06 3.72 -4.77
CA ASP A 202 77.35 3.27 -5.29
C ASP A 202 77.99 2.27 -4.30
N PRO A 203 78.41 1.05 -4.69
CA PRO A 203 78.91 0.04 -3.76
C PRO A 203 80.22 0.42 -3.05
N SER A 204 80.90 1.51 -3.43
CA SER A 204 82.16 1.92 -2.82
C SER A 204 82.00 2.49 -1.38
N ASN A 205 82.77 1.94 -0.45
CA ASN A 205 82.95 2.46 0.92
C ASN A 205 84.18 3.40 1.03
N GLN A 206 84.71 3.89 -0.09
CA GLN A 206 85.94 4.70 -0.12
C GLN A 206 85.64 6.18 -0.41
N ILE A 207 85.95 7.04 0.57
CA ILE A 207 85.96 8.50 0.40
C ILE A 207 87.31 8.88 -0.23
N LYS A 208 87.29 9.66 -1.32
CA LYS A 208 88.49 10.09 -2.05
C LYS A 208 88.84 11.55 -1.73
N ILE A 209 90.00 11.76 -1.13
CA ILE A 209 90.52 13.07 -0.75
C ILE A 209 91.61 13.49 -1.75
N THR A 210 91.55 14.72 -2.23
CA THR A 210 92.44 15.29 -3.26
C THR A 210 92.95 16.66 -2.81
N GLY A 211 94.25 16.94 -2.93
CA GLY A 211 94.83 18.20 -2.43
C GLY A 211 96.35 18.13 -2.21
N THR A 212 96.87 18.96 -1.30
CA THR A 212 98.28 18.89 -0.86
C THR A 212 98.50 17.70 0.07
N LYS A 213 99.75 17.20 0.16
CA LYS A 213 100.09 16.02 0.97
C LYS A 213 99.66 16.18 2.44
N GLU A 214 99.96 17.32 3.07
CA GLU A 214 99.54 17.59 4.45
C GLU A 214 98.03 17.73 4.61
N GLY A 215 97.35 18.39 3.66
CA GLY A 215 95.91 18.61 3.74
C GLY A 215 95.15 17.29 3.71
N ILE A 216 95.59 16.35 2.88
CA ILE A 216 95.03 15.00 2.77
C ILE A 216 95.17 14.23 4.09
N GLU A 217 96.31 14.35 4.77
CA GLU A 217 96.57 13.64 6.02
C GLU A 217 95.74 14.21 7.19
N LYS A 218 95.64 15.54 7.28
CA LYS A 218 94.77 16.25 8.24
C LYS A 218 93.30 15.90 8.02
N ALA A 219 92.83 15.94 6.76
CA ALA A 219 91.48 15.52 6.39
C ALA A 219 91.20 14.06 6.75
N ARG A 220 92.12 13.14 6.40
CA ARG A 220 91.98 11.71 6.75
C ARG A 220 91.86 11.49 8.25
N HIS A 221 92.60 12.23 9.07
CA HIS A 221 92.55 12.11 10.53
C HIS A 221 91.21 12.57 11.11
N GLU A 222 90.72 13.76 10.77
CA GLU A 222 89.41 14.24 11.27
C GLU A 222 88.24 13.33 10.87
N ILE A 223 88.22 12.83 9.63
CA ILE A 223 87.13 11.95 9.17
C ILE A 223 87.16 10.59 9.92
N LEU A 224 88.35 10.04 10.19
CA LEU A 224 88.48 8.84 11.02
C LEU A 224 88.02 9.07 12.47
N LEU A 225 88.32 10.24 13.04
CA LEU A 225 87.87 10.62 14.37
C LEU A 225 86.32 10.67 14.46
N ILE A 226 85.67 11.22 13.43
CA ILE A 226 84.20 11.28 13.34
C ILE A 226 83.57 9.87 13.27
N SER A 227 84.19 8.92 12.57
CA SER A 227 83.73 7.51 12.59
C SER A 227 83.84 6.94 14.01
N ALA A 228 85.03 7.00 14.61
CA ALA A 228 85.31 6.41 15.91
C ALA A 228 84.50 7.01 17.07
N GLU A 229 83.91 8.19 16.88
CA GLU A 229 82.92 8.76 17.80
C GLU A 229 81.50 8.17 17.61
N GLN A 230 81.09 7.84 16.38
CA GLN A 230 79.80 7.18 16.12
C GLN A 230 79.85 5.68 16.43
N ASP A 231 81.00 5.02 16.23
CA ASP A 231 81.24 3.60 16.59
C ASP A 231 80.96 3.29 18.09
N LYS A 232 80.86 4.31 18.96
CA LYS A 232 80.50 4.18 20.39
C LYS A 232 79.00 4.09 20.66
N ARG A 233 78.15 4.45 19.69
CA ARG A 233 76.68 4.50 19.84
C ARG A 233 76.07 3.23 19.29
N ALA A 234 75.46 2.44 20.18
CA ALA A 234 74.76 1.23 19.79
C ALA A 234 73.31 1.53 19.41
N VAL A 235 72.80 0.74 18.47
CA VAL A 235 71.40 0.73 18.03
C VAL A 235 70.86 -0.67 18.19
N GLU A 236 69.80 -0.82 18.97
CA GLU A 236 69.16 -2.11 19.26
C GLU A 236 67.67 -2.00 18.90
N ARG A 237 67.07 -3.11 18.47
CA ARG A 237 65.67 -3.15 18.04
C ARG A 237 64.95 -4.26 18.77
N LEU A 238 63.83 -3.93 19.39
CA LEU A 238 62.92 -4.89 19.99
C LEU A 238 61.69 -4.99 19.11
N ASP A 239 61.36 -6.19 18.63
CA ASP A 239 60.14 -6.43 17.88
C ASP A 239 58.99 -6.65 18.87
N VAL A 240 57.92 -5.86 18.73
CA VAL A 240 56.79 -5.83 19.66
C VAL A 240 55.50 -5.65 18.86
N GLU A 241 54.46 -6.43 19.15
CA GLU A 241 53.16 -6.29 18.48
C GLU A 241 52.50 -4.93 18.79
N LYS A 242 51.89 -4.32 17.77
CA LYS A 242 51.39 -2.93 17.81
C LYS A 242 50.49 -2.61 19.00
N VAL A 243 49.70 -3.59 19.45
CA VAL A 243 48.78 -3.50 20.59
C VAL A 243 49.50 -3.04 21.87
N TYR A 244 50.77 -3.42 22.06
CA TYR A 244 51.54 -3.11 23.27
C TYR A 244 52.32 -1.79 23.21
N HIS A 245 52.45 -1.15 22.04
CA HIS A 245 53.21 0.11 21.88
C HIS A 245 52.66 1.27 22.75
N PRO A 246 51.33 1.50 22.85
CA PRO A 246 50.77 2.53 23.74
C PRO A 246 51.05 2.26 25.23
N PHE A 247 51.10 0.99 25.64
CA PHE A 247 51.37 0.61 27.03
C PHE A 247 52.84 0.78 27.40
N ILE A 248 53.76 0.54 26.46
CA ILE A 248 55.20 0.85 26.61
C ILE A 248 55.43 2.36 26.65
N ALA A 249 54.72 3.15 25.82
CA ALA A 249 54.79 4.61 25.85
C ALA A 249 54.29 5.19 27.19
N GLY A 250 53.16 4.68 27.68
CA GLY A 250 52.45 5.16 28.85
C GLY A 250 51.69 6.48 28.60
N PRO A 251 50.82 6.92 29.54
CA PRO A 251 50.02 8.13 29.37
C PRO A 251 50.90 9.36 29.12
N TYR A 252 50.64 10.10 28.04
CA TYR A 252 51.42 11.27 27.59
C TYR A 252 52.93 10.97 27.40
N ASN A 253 53.29 9.75 26.98
CA ASN A 253 54.67 9.27 26.86
C ASN A 253 55.49 9.33 28.16
N LYS A 254 54.84 9.42 29.34
CA LYS A 254 55.55 9.62 30.62
C LYS A 254 56.53 8.50 30.94
N LEU A 255 56.13 7.23 30.73
CA LEU A 255 56.97 6.08 31.06
C LEU A 255 58.19 5.99 30.14
N VAL A 256 58.03 6.27 28.84
CA VAL A 256 59.19 6.43 27.93
C VAL A 256 60.05 7.64 28.32
N SER A 257 59.47 8.77 28.71
CA SER A 257 60.23 9.95 29.12
C SER A 257 61.07 9.68 30.37
N GLU A 258 60.50 8.98 31.35
CA GLU A 258 61.18 8.50 32.56
C GLU A 258 62.30 7.51 32.22
N LEU A 259 62.06 6.52 31.36
CA LEU A 259 63.09 5.59 30.89
C LEU A 259 64.22 6.30 30.12
N MET A 260 63.90 7.29 29.28
CA MET A 260 64.88 8.11 28.57
C MET A 260 65.69 9.01 29.51
N GLN A 261 65.11 9.46 30.62
CA GLN A 261 65.76 10.27 31.64
C GLN A 261 66.64 9.43 32.58
N ASP A 262 66.17 8.25 33.00
CA ASP A 262 66.91 7.29 33.83
C ASP A 262 68.12 6.70 33.10
N THR A 263 67.94 6.30 31.84
CA THR A 263 68.96 5.55 31.10
C THR A 263 69.80 6.42 30.15
N GLY A 264 69.41 7.65 29.87
CA GLY A 264 70.04 8.50 28.86
C GLY A 264 69.86 8.01 27.40
N THR A 265 69.20 6.85 27.20
CA THR A 265 68.93 6.32 25.87
C THR A 265 67.78 7.03 25.19
N ARG A 266 67.79 7.06 23.86
CA ARG A 266 66.72 7.62 23.05
C ARG A 266 65.92 6.50 22.41
N ILE A 267 64.74 6.27 22.98
CA ILE A 267 63.75 5.29 22.53
C ILE A 267 62.88 5.94 21.44
N ASN A 268 62.65 5.23 20.33
CA ASN A 268 61.82 5.70 19.22
C ASN A 268 60.74 4.66 18.92
N ILE A 269 59.54 4.90 19.44
CA ILE A 269 58.32 4.12 19.17
C ILE A 269 57.67 4.66 17.89
N PRO A 270 57.34 3.82 16.89
CA PRO A 270 56.60 4.24 15.71
C PRO A 270 55.22 4.83 16.07
N PRO A 271 54.79 5.95 15.47
CA PRO A 271 53.42 6.44 15.65
C PRO A 271 52.42 5.43 15.03
N PRO A 272 51.18 5.33 15.54
CA PRO A 272 50.21 4.29 15.13
C PRO A 272 49.79 4.35 13.65
N SER A 273 50.11 5.44 12.94
CA SER A 273 49.93 5.58 11.49
C SER A 273 50.98 4.86 10.65
N VAL A 274 52.01 4.25 11.26
CA VAL A 274 53.12 3.59 10.56
C VAL A 274 53.15 2.10 10.88
N ASN A 275 53.07 1.25 9.84
CA ASN A 275 53.06 -0.20 9.96
C ASN A 275 54.44 -0.81 10.28
N LYS A 276 54.97 -0.53 11.48
CA LYS A 276 56.21 -1.13 12.00
C LYS A 276 56.03 -1.60 13.44
N THR A 277 56.47 -2.81 13.74
CA THR A 277 56.48 -3.44 15.08
C THR A 277 57.80 -3.21 15.82
N GLU A 278 58.89 -2.95 15.10
CA GLU A 278 60.21 -2.62 15.66
C GLU A 278 60.19 -1.30 16.46
N ILE A 279 60.43 -1.39 17.77
CA ILE A 279 60.83 -0.25 18.62
C ILE A 279 62.35 -0.11 18.54
N VAL A 280 62.85 1.09 18.20
CA VAL A 280 64.29 1.33 18.00
C VAL A 280 64.86 2.09 19.20
N PHE A 281 65.88 1.50 19.83
CA PHE A 281 66.62 2.07 20.94
C PHE A 281 67.98 2.58 20.42
N THR A 282 68.40 3.77 20.84
CA THR A 282 69.68 4.37 20.45
C THR A 282 70.40 4.99 21.65
N GLY A 283 71.66 4.65 21.91
CA GLY A 283 72.35 5.09 23.13
C GLY A 283 73.74 4.49 23.33
N GLU A 284 74.32 4.66 24.53
CA GLU A 284 75.55 3.98 24.92
C GLU A 284 75.27 2.51 25.27
N LYS A 285 76.18 1.61 24.90
CA LYS A 285 75.94 0.15 24.86
C LYS A 285 75.44 -0.46 26.18
N GLU A 286 75.91 0.02 27.33
CA GLU A 286 75.54 -0.51 28.64
C GLU A 286 74.15 0.00 29.10
N GLN A 287 73.88 1.29 28.88
CA GLN A 287 72.57 1.90 29.13
C GLN A 287 71.48 1.31 28.21
N LEU A 288 71.84 1.00 26.96
CA LEU A 288 70.94 0.41 25.97
C LEU A 288 70.37 -0.94 26.42
N ALA A 289 71.25 -1.84 26.87
CA ALA A 289 70.84 -3.14 27.38
C ALA A 289 69.90 -3.03 28.59
N GLN A 290 70.12 -2.05 29.48
CA GLN A 290 69.24 -1.79 30.62
C GLN A 290 67.86 -1.27 30.18
N ALA A 291 67.82 -0.33 29.23
CA ALA A 291 66.57 0.19 28.67
C ALA A 291 65.75 -0.91 27.96
N VAL A 292 66.41 -1.72 27.12
CA VAL A 292 65.78 -2.84 26.40
C VAL A 292 65.28 -3.92 27.37
N ALA A 293 66.07 -4.29 28.39
CA ALA A 293 65.63 -5.25 29.40
C ALA A 293 64.43 -4.75 30.23
N ARG A 294 64.41 -3.46 30.60
CA ARG A 294 63.30 -2.86 31.37
C ARG A 294 62.02 -2.77 30.54
N VAL A 295 62.11 -2.41 29.26
CA VAL A 295 60.94 -2.45 28.33
C VAL A 295 60.50 -3.89 28.06
N LYS A 296 61.42 -4.83 27.83
CA LYS A 296 61.10 -6.24 27.60
C LYS A 296 60.38 -6.86 28.79
N LYS A 297 60.80 -6.57 30.04
CA LYS A 297 60.08 -7.02 31.25
C LYS A 297 58.67 -6.44 31.33
N ILE A 298 58.48 -5.16 31.01
CA ILE A 298 57.15 -4.53 30.96
C ILE A 298 56.27 -5.17 29.89
N TYR A 299 56.84 -5.51 28.73
CA TYR A 299 56.15 -6.25 27.68
C TYR A 299 55.74 -7.66 28.13
N GLU A 300 56.64 -8.43 28.75
CA GLU A 300 56.36 -9.78 29.27
C GLU A 300 55.31 -9.76 30.40
N GLU A 301 55.40 -8.82 31.34
CA GLU A 301 54.39 -8.60 32.38
C GLU A 301 53.02 -8.19 31.81
N LYS A 302 52.99 -7.50 30.65
CA LYS A 302 51.74 -7.05 30.02
C LYS A 302 51.12 -8.09 29.10
N ALA A 303 51.90 -8.81 28.29
CA ALA A 303 51.42 -9.89 27.44
C ALA A 303 50.80 -11.05 28.25
N ASN A 304 51.38 -11.38 29.42
CA ASN A 304 50.78 -12.33 30.35
C ASN A 304 49.46 -11.83 31.01
N SER A 305 49.16 -10.52 30.89
CA SER A 305 48.00 -9.87 31.51
C SER A 305 46.97 -9.33 30.52
N PHE A 306 47.14 -9.58 29.22
CA PHE A 306 46.30 -8.99 28.18
C PHE A 306 46.17 -9.97 27.00
N THR A 307 44.96 -10.50 26.80
CA THR A 307 44.66 -11.44 25.72
C THR A 307 43.62 -10.87 24.76
N VAL A 308 43.71 -11.31 23.51
CA VAL A 308 42.68 -11.07 22.49
C VAL A 308 41.97 -12.39 22.22
N SER A 309 40.65 -12.42 22.44
CA SER A 309 39.77 -13.54 22.07
C SER A 309 38.81 -13.13 20.96
N SER A 310 38.24 -14.10 20.25
CA SER A 310 37.26 -13.88 19.19
C SER A 310 36.06 -14.83 19.33
N VAL A 311 34.86 -14.25 19.41
CA VAL A 311 33.60 -15.00 19.40
C VAL A 311 33.03 -15.00 17.98
N SER A 312 32.73 -16.20 17.46
CA SER A 312 32.00 -16.37 16.19
C SER A 312 30.54 -15.98 16.40
N ALA A 313 30.12 -14.89 15.75
CA ALA A 313 28.80 -14.31 15.92
C ALA A 313 28.34 -13.66 14.60
N PRO A 314 27.24 -14.13 13.97
CA PRO A 314 26.73 -13.56 12.74
C PRO A 314 26.56 -12.05 12.81
N SER A 315 27.07 -11.35 11.80
CA SER A 315 27.06 -9.88 11.62
C SER A 315 25.67 -9.25 11.77
N TRP A 316 24.60 -9.95 11.39
CA TRP A 316 23.23 -9.48 11.59
C TRP A 316 22.77 -9.49 13.07
N LEU A 317 23.36 -10.37 13.91
CA LEU A 317 23.11 -10.44 15.35
C LEU A 317 23.89 -9.40 16.15
N HIS A 318 24.98 -8.82 15.62
CA HIS A 318 25.80 -7.80 16.32
C HIS A 318 24.94 -6.67 16.88
N ARG A 319 23.95 -6.19 16.12
CA ARG A 319 22.98 -5.16 16.54
C ARG A 319 22.19 -5.55 17.80
N PHE A 320 21.86 -6.82 17.98
CA PHE A 320 21.10 -7.33 19.12
C PHE A 320 22.00 -7.62 20.32
N ILE A 321 23.24 -8.07 20.08
CA ILE A 321 24.29 -8.28 21.10
C ILE A 321 24.67 -6.94 21.75
N ILE A 322 24.92 -5.89 20.94
CA ILE A 322 25.14 -4.51 21.41
C ILE A 322 23.91 -3.99 22.19
N GLY A 323 22.72 -4.25 21.65
CA GLY A 323 21.43 -3.86 22.24
C GLY A 323 21.01 -2.42 21.95
N LYS A 324 19.77 -2.06 22.32
CA LYS A 324 19.22 -0.71 22.10
C LYS A 324 20.08 0.33 22.82
N LYS A 325 20.61 1.32 22.07
CA LYS A 325 21.58 2.32 22.56
C LYS A 325 22.82 1.71 23.26
N GLY A 326 23.25 0.51 22.87
CA GLY A 326 24.39 -0.17 23.50
C GLY A 326 24.11 -0.71 24.91
N GLN A 327 22.84 -0.83 25.34
CA GLN A 327 22.51 -1.12 26.75
C GLN A 327 22.96 -2.52 27.24
N ASN A 328 23.22 -3.49 26.35
CA ASN A 328 23.80 -4.77 26.76
C ASN A 328 25.34 -4.66 26.82
N LEU A 329 25.96 -4.05 25.81
CA LEU A 329 27.39 -3.75 25.82
C LEU A 329 27.79 -2.95 27.06
N ALA A 330 26.99 -1.92 27.40
CA ALA A 330 27.18 -1.06 28.56
C ALA A 330 27.17 -1.83 29.89
N LYS A 331 26.36 -2.90 30.05
CA LYS A 331 26.38 -3.75 31.25
C LYS A 331 27.69 -4.52 31.37
N ILE A 332 28.15 -5.11 30.26
CA ILE A 332 29.40 -5.88 30.21
C ILE A 332 30.57 -4.95 30.53
N THR A 333 30.64 -3.76 29.92
CA THR A 333 31.68 -2.76 30.22
C THR A 333 31.53 -2.08 31.59
N GLN A 334 30.34 -2.10 32.22
CA GLN A 334 30.15 -1.64 33.60
C GLN A 334 30.67 -2.67 34.61
N GLN A 335 30.51 -3.96 34.33
CA GLN A 335 31.07 -5.04 35.15
C GLN A 335 32.60 -5.14 34.95
N MET A 336 33.07 -5.01 33.71
CA MET A 336 34.48 -5.21 33.33
C MET A 336 35.00 -4.02 32.49
N PRO A 337 35.30 -2.86 33.12
CA PRO A 337 35.72 -1.63 32.43
C PRO A 337 37.13 -1.68 31.81
N LYS A 338 37.81 -2.84 31.90
CA LYS A 338 39.11 -3.10 31.27
C LYS A 338 39.01 -3.90 29.97
N VAL A 339 37.84 -4.46 29.65
CA VAL A 339 37.62 -5.23 28.43
C VAL A 339 37.09 -4.30 27.34
N HIS A 340 37.86 -4.20 26.25
CA HIS A 340 37.42 -3.60 25.01
C HIS A 340 36.71 -4.66 24.15
N ILE A 341 35.66 -4.24 23.45
CA ILE A 341 34.83 -5.14 22.64
C ILE A 341 34.63 -4.47 21.29
N GLU A 342 35.27 -5.02 20.26
CA GLU A 342 35.26 -4.47 18.91
C GLU A 342 34.31 -5.28 18.01
N PHE A 343 33.52 -4.55 17.20
CA PHE A 343 32.59 -5.12 16.23
C PHE A 343 33.05 -4.69 14.84
N THR A 344 33.60 -5.63 14.06
CA THR A 344 34.08 -5.36 12.70
C THR A 344 32.91 -5.45 11.71
N GLU A 345 32.44 -4.30 11.24
CA GLU A 345 31.28 -4.23 10.31
C GLU A 345 31.55 -5.05 9.03
N GLY A 346 30.84 -6.17 8.88
CA GLY A 346 30.92 -7.06 7.72
C GLY A 346 31.66 -8.38 7.97
N GLU A 347 32.23 -8.61 9.16
CA GLU A 347 32.79 -9.90 9.55
C GLU A 347 31.90 -10.59 10.61
N ASP A 348 31.70 -11.91 10.52
CA ASP A 348 30.90 -12.69 11.46
C ASP A 348 31.65 -13.03 12.77
N LYS A 349 32.43 -12.08 13.29
CA LYS A 349 33.25 -12.20 14.51
C LYS A 349 33.11 -10.96 15.40
N ILE A 350 33.31 -11.16 16.70
CA ILE A 350 33.44 -10.10 17.71
C ILE A 350 34.80 -10.29 18.39
N THR A 351 35.62 -9.25 18.46
CA THR A 351 36.92 -9.28 19.13
C THR A 351 36.84 -8.70 20.54
N LEU A 352 37.49 -9.38 21.48
CA LEU A 352 37.51 -9.08 22.91
C LEU A 352 38.96 -8.89 23.35
N GLU A 353 39.34 -7.68 23.73
CA GLU A 353 40.71 -7.35 24.17
C GLU A 353 40.71 -6.90 25.63
N GLY A 354 41.55 -7.50 26.47
CA GLY A 354 41.59 -7.12 27.89
C GLY A 354 42.29 -8.13 28.79
N PRO A 355 42.13 -8.02 30.11
CA PRO A 355 42.72 -8.95 31.06
C PRO A 355 42.19 -10.37 30.89
N THR A 356 43.07 -11.36 30.96
CA THR A 356 42.77 -12.77 30.64
C THR A 356 41.58 -13.34 31.44
N GLU A 357 41.44 -12.95 32.71
CA GLU A 357 40.31 -13.36 33.56
C GLU A 357 39.00 -12.67 33.13
N ASP A 358 39.03 -11.34 32.96
CA ASP A 358 37.87 -10.54 32.53
C ASP A 358 37.41 -10.93 31.11
N VAL A 359 38.34 -11.20 30.18
CA VAL A 359 38.06 -11.56 28.78
C VAL A 359 37.39 -12.93 28.67
N ASN A 360 37.81 -13.93 29.46
CA ASN A 360 37.17 -15.24 29.45
C ASN A 360 35.72 -15.16 29.94
N VAL A 361 35.45 -14.40 31.01
CA VAL A 361 34.09 -14.18 31.52
C VAL A 361 33.24 -13.38 30.53
N ALA A 362 33.80 -12.35 29.89
CA ALA A 362 33.12 -11.58 28.85
C ALA A 362 32.82 -12.43 27.60
N GLN A 363 33.76 -13.29 27.19
CA GLN A 363 33.57 -14.27 26.12
C GLN A 363 32.41 -15.21 26.43
N GLU A 364 32.42 -15.86 27.60
CA GLU A 364 31.38 -16.82 27.99
C GLU A 364 29.99 -16.15 28.05
N GLN A 365 29.89 -14.95 28.65
CA GLN A 365 28.65 -14.18 28.66
C GLN A 365 28.15 -13.86 27.24
N ILE A 366 29.04 -13.43 26.33
CA ILE A 366 28.66 -13.11 24.95
C ILE A 366 28.32 -14.38 24.17
N GLU A 367 29.04 -15.48 24.35
CA GLU A 367 28.77 -16.74 23.66
C GLU A 367 27.43 -17.36 24.11
N VAL A 368 27.09 -17.26 25.41
CA VAL A 368 25.75 -17.61 25.92
C VAL A 368 24.67 -16.70 25.33
N MET A 369 24.89 -15.38 25.26
CA MET A 369 23.95 -14.46 24.60
C MET A 369 23.82 -14.74 23.10
N VAL A 370 24.89 -15.13 22.41
CA VAL A 370 24.87 -15.51 20.98
C VAL A 370 24.08 -16.80 20.78
N LYS A 371 24.29 -17.83 21.59
CA LYS A 371 23.51 -19.09 21.54
C LYS A 371 22.03 -18.85 21.83
N ASP A 372 21.71 -18.05 22.84
CA ASP A 372 20.34 -17.68 23.17
C ASP A 372 19.67 -16.85 22.03
N LEU A 373 20.40 -15.90 21.43
CA LEU A 373 19.92 -15.13 20.28
C LEU A 373 19.72 -15.99 19.02
N ILE A 374 20.61 -16.95 18.73
CA ILE A 374 20.47 -17.89 17.60
C ILE A 374 19.25 -18.80 17.80
N ASN A 375 18.99 -19.25 19.03
CA ASN A 375 17.82 -20.08 19.34
C ASN A 375 16.50 -19.30 19.33
N ARG A 376 16.53 -18.00 19.65
CA ARG A 376 15.32 -17.14 19.72
C ARG A 376 15.06 -16.29 18.48
N MET A 377 16.03 -16.07 17.60
CA MET A 377 15.87 -15.25 16.40
C MET A 377 16.37 -15.95 15.14
N ASP A 378 15.52 -15.97 14.13
CA ASP A 378 15.85 -16.36 12.76
C ASP A 378 15.88 -15.11 11.87
N TYR A 379 16.53 -15.23 10.71
CA TYR A 379 16.45 -14.25 9.64
C TYR A 379 16.08 -14.94 8.32
N ALA A 380 15.11 -14.39 7.61
CA ALA A 380 14.69 -14.94 6.33
C ALA A 380 14.60 -13.85 5.25
N GLU A 381 15.17 -14.17 4.10
CA GLU A 381 15.14 -13.31 2.92
C GLU A 381 14.12 -13.82 1.89
N ILE A 382 13.52 -12.88 1.15
CA ILE A 382 12.54 -13.14 0.10
C ILE A 382 12.88 -12.26 -1.11
N ASN A 383 12.89 -12.86 -2.29
CA ASN A 383 13.03 -12.17 -3.57
C ASN A 383 11.63 -11.84 -4.12
N VAL A 384 11.26 -10.56 -4.17
CA VAL A 384 10.02 -10.03 -4.74
C VAL A 384 10.30 -8.75 -5.51
N ASP A 385 9.79 -8.66 -6.75
CA ASP A 385 10.00 -7.51 -7.65
C ASP A 385 9.62 -6.17 -6.98
N HIS A 386 10.52 -5.18 -7.06
CA HIS A 386 10.37 -3.86 -6.44
C HIS A 386 9.03 -3.15 -6.76
N LYS A 387 8.39 -3.45 -7.90
CA LYS A 387 7.06 -2.92 -8.28
C LYS A 387 5.96 -3.26 -7.25
N PHE A 388 6.11 -4.37 -6.54
CA PHE A 388 5.14 -4.82 -5.53
C PHE A 388 5.45 -4.29 -4.13
N HIS A 389 6.65 -3.78 -3.85
CA HIS A 389 7.07 -3.33 -2.51
C HIS A 389 6.09 -2.29 -1.95
N ARG A 390 5.73 -1.28 -2.75
CA ARG A 390 4.74 -0.26 -2.40
C ARG A 390 3.35 -0.81 -2.05
N HIS A 391 2.97 -1.99 -2.57
CA HIS A 391 1.71 -2.65 -2.24
C HIS A 391 1.82 -3.60 -1.03
N LEU A 392 2.95 -4.29 -0.88
CA LEU A 392 3.29 -5.09 0.31
C LEU A 392 3.30 -4.22 1.57
N ILE A 393 3.98 -3.06 1.52
CA ILE A 393 3.94 -1.99 2.54
C ILE A 393 2.50 -1.54 2.79
N GLY A 394 1.74 -1.31 1.71
CA GLY A 394 0.38 -0.82 1.75
C GLY A 394 0.28 0.68 2.07
N LYS A 395 -0.94 1.21 2.12
CA LYS A 395 -1.18 2.63 2.45
C LYS A 395 -0.59 2.94 3.84
N ASN A 396 0.34 3.90 3.88
CA ASN A 396 1.07 4.34 5.09
C ASN A 396 1.75 3.20 5.89
N GLY A 397 2.18 2.12 5.23
CA GLY A 397 2.81 0.97 5.91
C GLY A 397 1.85 0.08 6.70
N ALA A 398 0.53 0.31 6.62
CA ALA A 398 -0.44 -0.36 7.48
C ALA A 398 -0.51 -1.89 7.28
N ASN A 399 -0.06 -2.42 6.13
CA ASN A 399 -0.08 -3.86 5.88
C ASN A 399 1.17 -4.54 6.49
N ILE A 400 2.37 -3.99 6.26
CA ILE A 400 3.59 -4.48 6.93
C ILE A 400 3.56 -4.26 8.43
N ASN A 401 3.03 -3.12 8.91
CA ASN A 401 2.86 -2.91 10.35
C ASN A 401 1.90 -3.95 10.95
N ARG A 402 0.82 -4.34 10.26
CA ARG A 402 -0.03 -5.46 10.73
C ARG A 402 0.77 -6.76 10.85
N ILE A 403 1.51 -7.15 9.82
CA ILE A 403 2.30 -8.39 9.79
C ILE A 403 3.35 -8.38 10.91
N LYS A 404 4.05 -7.25 11.07
CA LYS A 404 5.00 -6.99 12.15
C LYS A 404 4.39 -7.06 13.54
N ASP A 405 3.22 -6.47 13.77
CA ASP A 405 2.56 -6.46 15.08
C ASP A 405 1.94 -7.84 15.41
N LEU A 406 1.50 -8.59 14.40
CA LEU A 406 0.78 -9.86 14.55
C LEU A 406 1.72 -11.06 14.72
N TYR A 407 2.86 -11.09 14.00
CA TYR A 407 3.89 -12.13 14.13
C TYR A 407 5.14 -11.68 14.89
N LYS A 408 5.15 -10.45 15.44
CA LYS A 408 6.26 -9.79 16.15
C LYS A 408 7.56 -9.57 15.35
N VAL A 409 7.56 -9.84 14.04
CA VAL A 409 8.76 -9.76 13.17
C VAL A 409 9.09 -8.35 12.69
N SER A 410 10.38 -8.05 12.58
CA SER A 410 10.92 -6.85 11.93
C SER A 410 11.13 -7.11 10.44
N VAL A 411 10.16 -6.74 9.60
CA VAL A 411 10.33 -6.71 8.13
C VAL A 411 11.06 -5.43 7.73
N ARG A 412 12.21 -5.55 7.07
CA ARG A 412 12.88 -4.47 6.34
C ARG A 412 12.65 -4.65 4.83
N ILE A 413 12.08 -3.63 4.20
CA ILE A 413 12.05 -3.49 2.74
C ILE A 413 13.00 -2.34 2.36
N PRO A 414 13.91 -2.53 1.39
CA PRO A 414 14.78 -1.46 0.91
C PRO A 414 13.95 -0.35 0.24
N PRO A 415 14.37 0.92 0.32
CA PRO A 415 13.63 2.03 -0.30
C PRO A 415 13.74 1.98 -1.83
N ASP A 416 12.71 2.42 -2.57
CA ASP A 416 12.58 2.41 -4.05
C ASP A 416 13.81 2.92 -4.85
N ASN A 417 14.72 3.67 -4.20
CA ASN A 417 15.98 4.16 -4.77
C ASN A 417 17.03 3.03 -4.96
N GLU A 418 17.03 2.04 -4.08
CA GLU A 418 17.83 0.82 -4.19
C GLU A 418 17.00 -0.25 -4.90
N LYS A 419 17.40 -0.62 -6.13
CA LYS A 419 16.65 -1.57 -6.98
C LYS A 419 16.86 -3.03 -6.57
N SER A 420 16.94 -3.31 -5.27
CA SER A 420 17.07 -4.64 -4.71
C SER A 420 15.68 -5.25 -4.51
N ASN A 421 15.41 -6.39 -5.13
CA ASN A 421 14.16 -7.14 -4.95
C ASN A 421 14.09 -7.88 -3.60
N LEU A 422 14.96 -7.55 -2.64
CA LEU A 422 15.33 -8.44 -1.55
C LEU A 422 14.81 -7.90 -0.21
N ILE A 423 13.74 -8.54 0.28
CA ILE A 423 13.07 -8.22 1.54
C ILE A 423 13.70 -9.09 2.64
N ARG A 424 14.12 -8.48 3.74
CA ARG A 424 14.72 -9.19 4.89
C ARG A 424 13.77 -9.14 6.09
N ILE A 425 13.52 -10.30 6.72
CA ILE A 425 12.67 -10.46 7.91
C ILE A 425 13.55 -10.95 9.05
N GLU A 426 13.44 -10.32 10.23
CA GLU A 426 14.16 -10.67 11.46
C GLU A 426 13.14 -10.90 12.60
N GLY A 427 13.24 -11.97 13.39
CA GLY A 427 12.36 -12.18 14.54
C GLY A 427 12.28 -13.63 15.02
N ASP A 428 11.27 -13.98 15.82
CA ASP A 428 11.05 -15.34 16.32
C ASP A 428 10.93 -16.35 15.15
N PRO A 429 11.60 -17.52 15.15
CA PRO A 429 11.64 -18.43 13.99
C PRO A 429 10.27 -18.81 13.41
N GLN A 430 9.30 -19.10 14.27
CA GLN A 430 7.92 -19.40 13.85
C GLN A 430 7.22 -18.19 13.22
N GLY A 431 7.44 -16.99 13.79
CA GLY A 431 6.89 -15.73 13.26
C GLY A 431 7.54 -15.35 11.92
N VAL A 432 8.85 -15.55 11.77
CA VAL A 432 9.60 -15.32 10.53
C VAL A 432 9.11 -16.26 9.43
N GLN A 433 8.91 -17.54 9.71
CA GLN A 433 8.40 -18.51 8.75
C GLN A 433 6.94 -18.21 8.34
N GLN A 434 6.08 -17.82 9.29
CA GLN A 434 4.69 -17.44 9.02
C GLN A 434 4.59 -16.14 8.22
N ALA A 435 5.30 -15.08 8.62
CA ALA A 435 5.34 -13.82 7.88
C ALA A 435 5.96 -13.98 6.49
N LYS A 436 6.99 -14.84 6.32
CA LYS A 436 7.54 -15.20 5.01
C LYS A 436 6.50 -15.90 4.14
N LYS A 437 5.71 -16.82 4.69
CA LYS A 437 4.61 -17.46 3.97
C LYS A 437 3.54 -16.45 3.57
N GLU A 438 3.08 -15.59 4.47
CA GLU A 438 2.04 -14.59 4.15
C GLU A 438 2.53 -13.56 3.12
N LEU A 439 3.75 -13.02 3.26
CA LEU A 439 4.31 -12.05 2.31
C LEU A 439 4.51 -12.66 0.91
N LEU A 440 4.88 -13.95 0.83
CA LEU A 440 5.00 -14.68 -0.44
C LEU A 440 3.62 -15.05 -1.03
N GLU A 441 2.62 -15.35 -0.20
CA GLU A 441 1.23 -15.51 -0.65
C GLU A 441 0.65 -14.18 -1.14
N LEU A 442 0.95 -13.06 -0.46
CA LEU A 442 0.53 -11.73 -0.87
C LEU A 442 1.19 -11.31 -2.19
N ALA A 443 2.49 -11.59 -2.35
CA ALA A 443 3.22 -11.36 -3.59
C ALA A 443 2.66 -12.20 -4.75
N SER A 444 2.50 -13.51 -4.58
CA SER A 444 1.95 -14.38 -5.63
C SER A 444 0.47 -14.07 -5.95
N ARG A 445 -0.31 -13.57 -4.98
CA ARG A 445 -1.65 -13.02 -5.23
C ARG A 445 -1.59 -11.76 -6.12
N MET A 446 -0.58 -10.90 -5.94
CA MET A 446 -0.34 -9.73 -6.81
C MET A 446 0.22 -10.11 -8.18
N GLU A 447 1.05 -11.15 -8.31
CA GLU A 447 1.54 -11.65 -9.61
C GLU A 447 0.41 -12.23 -10.48
N ASN A 448 -0.70 -12.66 -9.85
CA ASN A 448 -1.91 -13.07 -10.54
C ASN A 448 -2.80 -11.90 -11.03
N GLU A 449 -2.52 -10.65 -10.60
CA GLU A 449 -3.11 -9.47 -11.23
C GLU A 449 -2.50 -9.25 -12.62
N ARG A 450 -3.33 -9.33 -13.66
CA ARG A 450 -2.94 -8.88 -15.01
C ARG A 450 -3.73 -7.65 -15.39
N THR A 451 -3.01 -6.67 -15.94
CA THR A 451 -3.64 -5.59 -16.71
C THR A 451 -3.88 -6.11 -18.12
N LYS A 452 -5.11 -5.94 -18.63
CA LYS A 452 -5.51 -6.32 -19.99
C LYS A 452 -6.28 -5.16 -20.61
N ASP A 453 -5.76 -4.66 -21.71
CA ASP A 453 -6.37 -3.58 -22.46
C ASP A 453 -7.48 -4.12 -23.37
N LEU A 454 -8.63 -3.43 -23.37
CA LEU A 454 -9.80 -3.75 -24.20
C LEU A 454 -10.16 -2.54 -25.05
N ILE A 455 -10.14 -2.72 -26.37
CA ILE A 455 -10.49 -1.68 -27.33
C ILE A 455 -12.02 -1.58 -27.43
N ILE A 456 -12.56 -0.39 -27.11
CA ILE A 456 -13.98 -0.03 -27.19
C ILE A 456 -14.06 1.39 -27.73
N GLU A 457 -14.80 1.63 -28.81
CA GLU A 457 -14.99 2.98 -29.35
C GLU A 457 -15.58 3.96 -28.31
N GLN A 458 -15.01 5.17 -28.24
CA GLN A 458 -15.41 6.23 -27.29
C GLN A 458 -16.92 6.51 -27.29
N LYS A 459 -17.60 6.35 -28.44
CA LYS A 459 -19.06 6.51 -28.59
C LYS A 459 -19.88 5.58 -27.68
N PHE A 460 -19.32 4.44 -27.26
CA PHE A 460 -19.99 3.50 -26.36
C PHE A 460 -19.64 3.70 -24.88
N HIS A 461 -18.51 4.36 -24.54
CA HIS A 461 -18.05 4.52 -23.16
C HIS A 461 -19.13 5.08 -22.24
N ARG A 462 -19.79 6.18 -22.65
CA ARG A 462 -20.88 6.82 -21.89
C ARG A 462 -22.07 5.88 -21.63
N THR A 463 -22.35 4.95 -22.55
CA THR A 463 -23.45 3.99 -22.45
C THR A 463 -23.09 2.79 -21.57
N ILE A 464 -21.82 2.38 -21.58
CA ILE A 464 -21.27 1.30 -20.73
C ILE A 464 -21.11 1.78 -19.27
N ILE A 465 -20.73 3.05 -19.07
CA ILE A 465 -20.78 3.71 -17.76
C ILE A 465 -22.25 3.80 -17.28
N GLY A 466 -23.14 4.30 -18.15
CA GLY A 466 -24.55 4.52 -17.83
C GLY A 466 -24.79 5.85 -17.09
N GLN A 467 -26.07 6.20 -16.92
CA GLN A 467 -26.45 7.44 -16.25
C GLN A 467 -26.08 7.35 -14.76
N LYS A 468 -25.10 8.15 -14.32
CA LYS A 468 -24.46 8.10 -12.97
C LYS A 468 -23.67 6.81 -12.67
N GLY A 469 -23.21 6.06 -13.68
CA GLY A 469 -22.35 4.89 -13.45
C GLY A 469 -23.10 3.59 -13.13
N GLU A 470 -24.42 3.55 -13.30
CA GLU A 470 -25.29 2.41 -12.94
C GLU A 470 -24.89 1.09 -13.62
N ARG A 471 -24.63 1.09 -14.94
CA ARG A 471 -24.16 -0.10 -15.67
C ARG A 471 -22.76 -0.53 -15.25
N ILE A 472 -21.88 0.42 -14.92
CA ILE A 472 -20.57 0.14 -14.35
C ILE A 472 -20.67 -0.47 -12.95
N ARG A 473 -21.65 -0.03 -12.15
CA ARG A 473 -21.91 -0.57 -10.81
C ARG A 473 -22.37 -2.03 -10.89
N GLU A 474 -23.27 -2.35 -11.82
CA GLU A 474 -23.70 -3.73 -12.11
C GLU A 474 -22.50 -4.63 -12.53
N ILE A 475 -21.59 -4.12 -13.37
CA ILE A 475 -20.38 -4.88 -13.77
C ILE A 475 -19.44 -5.08 -12.58
N ARG A 476 -19.22 -4.04 -11.77
CA ARG A 476 -18.36 -4.07 -10.56
C ARG A 476 -18.94 -4.91 -9.43
N GLU A 477 -20.26 -5.07 -9.37
CA GLU A 477 -20.96 -5.95 -8.44
C GLU A 477 -20.83 -7.43 -8.86
N LYS A 478 -20.77 -7.71 -10.16
CA LYS A 478 -20.50 -9.06 -10.71
C LYS A 478 -19.02 -9.44 -10.72
N PHE A 479 -18.11 -8.46 -10.74
CA PHE A 479 -16.64 -8.65 -10.76
C PHE A 479 -15.97 -7.66 -9.78
N PRO A 480 -16.09 -7.87 -8.46
CA PRO A 480 -15.60 -6.93 -7.44
C PRO A 480 -14.07 -6.78 -7.42
N GLU A 481 -13.34 -7.80 -7.90
CA GLU A 481 -11.87 -7.80 -7.98
C GLU A 481 -11.33 -7.16 -9.27
N VAL A 482 -12.20 -6.74 -10.20
CA VAL A 482 -11.80 -6.13 -11.48
C VAL A 482 -11.99 -4.61 -11.44
N ILE A 483 -10.88 -3.89 -11.43
CA ILE A 483 -10.82 -2.44 -11.60
C ILE A 483 -10.86 -2.13 -13.10
N ILE A 484 -11.91 -1.43 -13.52
CA ILE A 484 -12.09 -0.97 -14.91
C ILE A 484 -11.72 0.51 -14.99
N ASN A 485 -10.60 0.82 -15.63
CA ASN A 485 -10.13 2.19 -15.83
C ASN A 485 -10.53 2.68 -17.22
N PHE A 486 -11.40 3.68 -17.27
CA PHE A 486 -11.76 4.38 -18.50
C PHE A 486 -10.85 5.61 -18.67
N PRO A 487 -10.38 5.91 -19.89
CA PRO A 487 -9.57 7.10 -20.14
C PRO A 487 -10.40 8.37 -19.94
N ASP A 488 -9.72 9.45 -19.55
CA ASP A 488 -10.34 10.76 -19.41
C ASP A 488 -10.93 11.20 -20.77
N PRO A 489 -12.19 11.69 -20.84
CA PRO A 489 -12.82 12.10 -22.10
C PRO A 489 -12.09 13.23 -22.86
N ALA A 490 -11.14 13.95 -22.23
CA ALA A 490 -10.22 14.84 -22.93
C ALA A 490 -9.28 14.10 -23.91
N HIS A 491 -8.92 12.85 -23.60
CA HIS A 491 -8.15 11.97 -24.47
C HIS A 491 -9.08 11.04 -25.27
N LYS A 492 -9.01 11.13 -26.60
CA LYS A 492 -9.75 10.25 -27.52
C LYS A 492 -9.08 8.89 -27.69
N SER A 493 -8.85 8.18 -26.59
CA SER A 493 -8.34 6.81 -26.60
C SER A 493 -9.48 5.81 -26.46
N ASP A 494 -9.59 4.90 -27.42
CA ASP A 494 -10.56 3.80 -27.39
C ASP A 494 -10.12 2.64 -26.47
N ILE A 495 -9.15 2.86 -25.57
CA ILE A 495 -8.53 1.81 -24.75
C ILE A 495 -9.06 1.89 -23.32
N VAL A 496 -9.83 0.88 -22.91
CA VAL A 496 -10.29 0.69 -21.53
C VAL A 496 -9.41 -0.36 -20.88
N GLN A 497 -8.81 -0.06 -19.73
CA GLN A 497 -7.90 -0.99 -19.05
C GLN A 497 -8.62 -1.79 -17.97
N LEU A 498 -8.52 -3.12 -18.03
CA LEU A 498 -9.02 -4.03 -17.00
C LEU A 498 -7.83 -4.49 -16.15
N ARG A 499 -7.85 -4.24 -14.83
CA ARG A 499 -6.87 -4.79 -13.88
C ARG A 499 -7.57 -5.63 -12.83
N GLY A 500 -7.02 -6.81 -12.57
CA GLY A 500 -7.52 -7.74 -11.54
C GLY A 500 -6.97 -9.14 -11.79
N PRO A 501 -7.44 -10.16 -11.05
CA PRO A 501 -7.01 -11.54 -11.25
C PRO A 501 -7.39 -12.05 -12.64
N LYS A 502 -6.46 -12.74 -13.30
CA LYS A 502 -6.56 -13.21 -14.70
C LYS A 502 -7.93 -13.82 -15.06
N ASN A 503 -8.46 -14.67 -14.19
CA ASN A 503 -9.72 -15.40 -14.43
C ASN A 503 -10.96 -14.49 -14.41
N GLU A 504 -10.99 -13.46 -13.55
CA GLU A 504 -12.07 -12.48 -13.51
C GLU A 504 -11.94 -11.46 -14.65
N VAL A 505 -10.72 -10.98 -14.90
CA VAL A 505 -10.42 -10.06 -16.01
C VAL A 505 -10.86 -10.66 -17.35
N GLU A 506 -10.65 -11.96 -17.58
CA GLU A 506 -11.11 -12.60 -18.82
C GLU A 506 -12.65 -12.74 -18.90
N LYS A 507 -13.32 -13.09 -17.80
CA LYS A 507 -14.80 -13.10 -17.73
C LYS A 507 -15.38 -11.70 -18.00
N CYS A 508 -14.83 -10.68 -17.35
CA CYS A 508 -15.21 -9.28 -17.52
C CYS A 508 -14.93 -8.79 -18.95
N THR A 509 -13.78 -9.18 -19.55
CA THR A 509 -13.49 -8.91 -20.98
C THR A 509 -14.61 -9.46 -21.87
N LYS A 510 -14.99 -10.73 -21.68
CA LYS A 510 -16.03 -11.39 -22.49
C LYS A 510 -17.41 -10.76 -22.27
N TYR A 511 -17.75 -10.36 -21.04
CA TYR A 511 -18.99 -9.66 -20.72
C TYR A 511 -19.07 -8.27 -21.37
N MET A 512 -17.99 -7.48 -21.28
CA MET A 512 -17.91 -6.17 -21.93
C MET A 512 -17.91 -6.30 -23.46
N GLN A 513 -17.18 -7.25 -24.04
CA GLN A 513 -17.21 -7.53 -25.48
C GLN A 513 -18.62 -7.90 -25.96
N LYS A 514 -19.35 -8.73 -25.21
CA LYS A 514 -20.75 -9.04 -25.54
C LYS A 514 -21.64 -7.80 -25.47
N MET A 515 -21.55 -7.00 -24.40
CA MET A 515 -22.33 -5.76 -24.28
C MET A 515 -21.97 -4.73 -25.37
N VAL A 516 -20.71 -4.68 -25.82
CA VAL A 516 -20.29 -3.86 -26.97
C VAL A 516 -20.87 -4.40 -28.27
N ALA A 517 -20.87 -5.72 -28.51
CA ALA A 517 -21.51 -6.32 -29.67
C ALA A 517 -23.02 -6.02 -29.71
N ASP A 518 -23.73 -6.20 -28.59
CA ASP A 518 -25.14 -5.83 -28.44
C ASP A 518 -25.35 -4.34 -28.77
N LEU A 519 -24.50 -3.44 -28.26
CA LEU A 519 -24.58 -2.00 -28.54
C LEU A 519 -24.28 -1.66 -30.01
N VAL A 520 -23.35 -2.35 -30.66
CA VAL A 520 -23.05 -2.21 -32.09
C VAL A 520 -24.26 -2.63 -32.94
N GLU A 521 -24.86 -3.79 -32.68
CA GLU A 521 -26.04 -4.28 -33.41
C GLU A 521 -27.27 -3.38 -33.26
N ASN A 522 -27.45 -2.74 -32.09
CA ASN A 522 -28.49 -1.76 -31.84
C ASN A 522 -28.18 -0.36 -32.43
N SER A 523 -26.98 -0.12 -32.96
CA SER A 523 -26.54 1.19 -33.47
C SER A 523 -26.59 1.32 -35.00
N PHE A 524 -27.12 0.33 -35.72
CA PHE A 524 -27.21 0.36 -37.18
C PHE A 524 -28.11 1.50 -37.66
N SER A 525 -27.68 2.23 -38.68
CA SER A 525 -28.42 3.37 -39.23
C SER A 525 -28.67 3.24 -40.73
N ILE A 526 -29.83 3.71 -41.18
CA ILE A 526 -30.27 3.73 -42.58
C ILE A 526 -30.76 5.14 -42.90
N SER A 527 -30.28 5.72 -43.99
CA SER A 527 -30.83 6.94 -44.58
C SER A 527 -31.95 6.62 -45.57
N VAL A 528 -33.01 7.43 -45.59
CA VAL A 528 -34.16 7.28 -46.49
C VAL A 528 -34.45 8.62 -47.19
N PRO A 529 -34.32 8.71 -48.53
CA PRO A 529 -34.55 9.94 -49.28
C PRO A 529 -36.05 10.14 -49.57
N ILE A 530 -36.60 11.29 -49.16
CA ILE A 530 -38.03 11.61 -49.16
C ILE A 530 -38.22 13.09 -49.46
N PHE A 531 -39.03 13.44 -50.46
CA PHE A 531 -39.26 14.83 -50.85
C PHE A 531 -39.86 15.69 -49.73
N LYS A 532 -39.37 16.93 -49.60
CA LYS A 532 -39.74 17.90 -48.55
C LYS A 532 -41.25 18.13 -48.37
N GLN A 533 -42.05 17.97 -49.43
CA GLN A 533 -43.51 18.12 -49.38
C GLN A 533 -44.20 17.10 -48.47
N PHE A 534 -43.70 15.86 -48.42
CA PHE A 534 -44.33 14.77 -47.64
C PHE A 534 -43.87 14.70 -46.19
N HIS A 535 -42.82 15.43 -45.80
CA HIS A 535 -42.31 15.45 -44.41
C HIS A 535 -43.41 15.80 -43.41
N LYS A 536 -44.27 16.78 -43.73
CA LYS A 536 -45.39 17.19 -42.87
C LYS A 536 -46.42 16.07 -42.65
N ASN A 537 -46.64 15.21 -43.64
CA ASN A 537 -47.61 14.11 -43.55
C ASN A 537 -47.02 12.87 -42.86
N ILE A 538 -45.72 12.62 -43.04
CA ILE A 538 -44.98 11.55 -42.36
C ILE A 538 -44.83 11.84 -40.85
N ILE A 539 -44.63 13.12 -40.48
CA ILE A 539 -44.72 13.57 -39.09
C ILE A 539 -46.17 13.43 -38.58
N GLY A 540 -47.13 13.93 -39.35
CA GLY A 540 -48.55 13.94 -39.02
C GLY A 540 -48.94 15.00 -37.98
N LYS A 541 -50.24 15.21 -37.80
CA LYS A 541 -50.78 16.21 -36.84
C LYS A 541 -50.26 15.88 -35.43
N GLY A 542 -49.56 16.84 -34.80
CA GLY A 542 -48.95 16.66 -33.47
C GLY A 542 -47.78 15.64 -33.38
N GLY A 543 -47.21 15.24 -34.52
CA GLY A 543 -46.18 14.21 -34.58
C GLY A 543 -46.69 12.78 -34.31
N ALA A 544 -48.00 12.55 -34.37
CA ALA A 544 -48.60 11.28 -34.00
C ALA A 544 -48.18 10.12 -34.92
N ASN A 545 -48.00 10.37 -36.22
CA ASN A 545 -47.66 9.32 -37.18
C ASN A 545 -46.20 8.87 -37.02
N ILE A 546 -45.26 9.82 -36.93
CA ILE A 546 -43.85 9.50 -36.65
C ILE A 546 -43.63 8.91 -35.24
N LYS A 547 -44.44 9.30 -34.24
CA LYS A 547 -44.47 8.61 -32.93
C LYS A 547 -44.90 7.15 -33.07
N LYS A 548 -46.00 6.88 -33.77
CA LYS A 548 -46.49 5.51 -34.02
C LYS A 548 -45.44 4.66 -34.75
N ILE A 549 -44.82 5.15 -35.82
CA ILE A 549 -43.77 4.43 -36.55
C ILE A 549 -42.55 4.18 -35.63
N ARG A 550 -42.14 5.16 -34.82
CA ARG A 550 -41.04 5.04 -33.83
C ARG A 550 -41.34 4.01 -32.74
N GLU A 551 -42.58 3.96 -32.26
CA GLU A 551 -43.06 3.04 -31.23
C GLU A 551 -43.17 1.61 -31.76
N GLU A 552 -43.89 1.41 -32.86
CA GLU A 552 -44.08 0.08 -33.48
C GLU A 552 -42.76 -0.53 -34.01
N SER A 553 -41.81 0.30 -34.45
CA SER A 553 -40.49 -0.18 -34.90
C SER A 553 -39.43 -0.19 -33.80
N ASN A 554 -39.63 0.49 -32.68
CA ASN A 554 -38.59 0.73 -31.66
C ASN A 554 -37.29 1.33 -32.26
N THR A 555 -37.39 2.22 -33.25
CA THR A 555 -36.24 2.91 -33.88
C THR A 555 -36.20 4.41 -33.58
N LYS A 556 -35.00 4.98 -33.48
CA LYS A 556 -34.81 6.44 -33.40
C LYS A 556 -34.82 7.00 -34.82
N ILE A 557 -35.92 7.64 -35.18
CA ILE A 557 -36.10 8.33 -36.47
C ILE A 557 -35.78 9.81 -36.25
N ASP A 558 -34.65 10.25 -36.79
CA ASP A 558 -34.20 11.64 -36.74
C ASP A 558 -34.60 12.37 -38.03
N LEU A 559 -35.38 13.44 -37.87
CA LEU A 559 -35.83 14.33 -38.92
C LEU A 559 -34.86 15.51 -39.08
N PRO A 560 -34.53 15.96 -40.30
CA PRO A 560 -33.82 17.21 -40.51
C PRO A 560 -34.67 18.41 -40.09
N ALA A 561 -34.01 19.48 -39.61
CA ALA A 561 -34.68 20.74 -39.27
C ALA A 561 -35.22 21.45 -40.53
N GLU A 562 -36.34 22.19 -40.40
CA GLU A 562 -37.08 22.75 -41.54
C GLU A 562 -36.28 23.71 -42.44
N ASN A 563 -35.21 24.31 -41.89
CA ASN A 563 -34.28 25.22 -42.55
C ASN A 563 -33.13 24.51 -43.31
N SER A 564 -32.96 23.19 -43.16
CA SER A 564 -31.99 22.40 -43.93
C SER A 564 -32.59 21.90 -45.24
N ASN A 565 -31.74 21.80 -46.27
CA ASN A 565 -32.08 21.27 -47.59
C ASN A 565 -31.82 19.75 -47.73
N SER A 566 -31.62 19.04 -46.61
CA SER A 566 -31.42 17.60 -46.61
C SER A 566 -32.75 16.85 -46.73
N GLU A 567 -32.98 16.19 -47.88
CA GLU A 567 -34.17 15.37 -48.12
C GLU A 567 -34.11 13.97 -47.48
N THR A 568 -33.16 13.73 -46.57
CA THR A 568 -32.88 12.42 -45.99
C THR A 568 -33.32 12.34 -44.52
N ILE A 569 -34.21 11.41 -44.20
CA ILE A 569 -34.50 10.99 -42.82
C ILE A 569 -33.49 9.92 -42.42
N VAL A 570 -32.98 9.96 -41.18
CA VAL A 570 -32.06 8.94 -40.64
C VAL A 570 -32.77 8.08 -39.61
N ILE A 571 -32.79 6.76 -39.82
CA ILE A 571 -33.40 5.77 -38.93
C ILE A 571 -32.28 4.99 -38.26
N THR A 572 -32.21 5.01 -36.93
CA THR A 572 -31.17 4.32 -36.14
C THR A 572 -31.78 3.31 -35.17
N GLY A 573 -31.23 2.09 -35.09
CA GLY A 573 -31.71 1.01 -34.23
C GLY A 573 -31.21 -0.36 -34.69
N LYS A 574 -31.97 -1.42 -34.39
CA LYS A 574 -31.70 -2.76 -34.94
C LYS A 574 -31.94 -2.80 -36.44
N ARG A 575 -31.11 -3.54 -37.20
CA ARG A 575 -31.19 -3.65 -38.67
C ARG A 575 -32.61 -3.96 -39.18
N ALA A 576 -33.20 -5.08 -38.77
CA ALA A 576 -34.54 -5.49 -39.20
C ALA A 576 -35.62 -4.42 -38.90
N ASN A 577 -35.54 -3.79 -37.74
CA ASN A 577 -36.46 -2.74 -37.32
C ASN A 577 -36.32 -1.46 -38.17
N CYS A 578 -35.09 -1.09 -38.53
CA CYS A 578 -34.83 0.06 -39.42
C CYS A 578 -35.36 -0.19 -40.84
N GLU A 579 -35.31 -1.43 -41.33
CA GLU A 579 -35.88 -1.79 -42.63
C GLU A 579 -37.42 -1.81 -42.60
N ALA A 580 -38.03 -2.28 -41.51
CA ALA A 580 -39.48 -2.17 -41.32
C ALA A 580 -39.95 -0.70 -41.26
N ALA A 581 -39.23 0.17 -40.56
CA ALA A 581 -39.50 1.60 -40.51
C ALA A 581 -39.31 2.27 -41.89
N ARG A 582 -38.21 1.95 -42.61
CA ARG A 582 -37.98 2.38 -44.01
C ARG A 582 -39.16 2.00 -44.91
N HIS A 583 -39.64 0.75 -44.82
CA HIS A 583 -40.75 0.27 -45.63
C HIS A 583 -42.06 1.02 -45.35
N ARG A 584 -42.41 1.26 -44.08
CA ARG A 584 -43.62 2.03 -43.72
C ARG A 584 -43.55 3.48 -44.22
N ILE A 585 -42.42 4.15 -44.09
CA ILE A 585 -42.27 5.54 -44.52
C ILE A 585 -42.37 5.66 -46.06
N LEU A 586 -41.78 4.70 -46.80
CA LEU A 586 -41.90 4.63 -48.26
C LEU A 586 -43.32 4.25 -48.74
N ALA A 587 -44.09 3.50 -47.94
CA ALA A 587 -45.50 3.21 -48.26
C ALA A 587 -46.37 4.48 -48.19
N ILE A 588 -46.25 5.25 -47.10
CA ILE A 588 -46.96 6.53 -46.90
C ILE A 588 -46.67 7.53 -48.05
N GLN A 589 -45.43 7.55 -48.54
CA GLN A 589 -45.06 8.38 -49.70
C GLN A 589 -45.76 7.96 -51.00
N LYS A 590 -46.00 6.65 -51.21
CA LYS A 590 -46.71 6.14 -52.39
C LYS A 590 -48.22 6.39 -52.34
N GLU A 591 -48.83 6.23 -51.17
CA GLU A 591 -50.27 6.45 -50.97
C GLU A 591 -50.67 7.90 -51.31
N LEU A 592 -49.87 8.87 -50.84
CA LEU A 592 -50.12 10.30 -51.05
C LEU A 592 -49.93 10.79 -52.50
N ALA A 593 -49.33 9.97 -53.39
CA ALA A 593 -49.15 10.30 -54.79
C ALA A 593 -50.39 10.03 -55.66
N ASN A 594 -51.39 9.29 -55.15
CA ASN A 594 -52.54 8.80 -55.93
C ASN A 594 -53.84 9.62 -55.72
N ILE A 595 -53.73 10.87 -55.26
CA ILE A 595 -54.88 11.72 -54.91
C ILE A 595 -55.31 12.57 -56.13
N THR A 596 -56.61 12.57 -56.41
CA THR A 596 -57.28 13.28 -57.52
C THR A 596 -58.40 14.19 -57.01
N GLU A 597 -58.84 15.16 -57.82
CA GLU A 597 -59.86 16.15 -57.45
C GLU A 597 -60.96 16.26 -58.53
N VAL A 598 -62.23 16.31 -58.10
CA VAL A 598 -63.42 16.33 -58.97
C VAL A 598 -64.51 17.22 -58.35
N GLU A 599 -65.28 17.93 -59.18
CA GLU A 599 -66.34 18.85 -58.74
C GLU A 599 -67.76 18.30 -58.95
N VAL A 600 -68.73 18.76 -58.16
CA VAL A 600 -70.16 18.40 -58.17
C VAL A 600 -71.01 19.64 -57.89
N SER A 601 -72.16 19.80 -58.55
CA SER A 601 -73.10 20.89 -58.25
C SER A 601 -74.31 20.39 -57.46
N ILE A 602 -74.64 21.05 -56.35
CA ILE A 602 -75.74 20.71 -55.43
C ILE A 602 -76.38 22.02 -54.92
N PRO A 603 -77.72 22.20 -54.95
CA PRO A 603 -78.35 23.45 -54.52
C PRO A 603 -78.07 23.84 -53.06
N SER A 604 -77.64 25.08 -52.86
CA SER A 604 -77.30 25.72 -51.58
C SER A 604 -78.34 25.58 -50.47
N LYS A 605 -79.64 25.55 -50.81
CA LYS A 605 -80.74 25.29 -49.85
C LYS A 605 -80.63 23.93 -49.15
N LEU A 606 -79.97 22.95 -49.77
CA LEU A 606 -79.76 21.61 -49.22
C LEU A 606 -78.40 21.45 -48.52
N HIS A 607 -77.45 22.38 -48.69
CA HIS A 607 -76.10 22.27 -48.10
C HIS A 607 -76.15 22.05 -46.59
N ASN A 608 -76.89 22.87 -45.84
CA ASN A 608 -76.99 22.74 -44.37
C ASN A 608 -77.63 21.40 -43.95
N SER A 609 -78.54 20.84 -44.77
CA SER A 609 -79.16 19.53 -44.54
C SER A 609 -78.18 18.37 -44.78
N LEU A 610 -77.42 18.43 -45.90
CA LEU A 610 -76.42 17.43 -46.30
C LEU A 610 -75.15 17.47 -45.45
N ILE A 611 -74.75 18.66 -44.98
CA ILE A 611 -73.69 18.83 -43.97
C ILE A 611 -74.15 18.25 -42.63
N GLY A 612 -75.38 18.57 -42.22
CA GLY A 612 -75.94 18.17 -40.94
C GLY A 612 -75.19 18.76 -39.74
N THR A 613 -75.60 18.41 -38.52
CA THR A 613 -75.03 19.06 -37.32
C THR A 613 -73.51 18.76 -37.16
N LYS A 614 -72.68 19.78 -37.43
CA LYS A 614 -71.21 19.73 -37.45
C LYS A 614 -70.58 18.76 -38.47
N GLY A 615 -71.20 18.55 -39.64
CA GLY A 615 -70.61 17.74 -40.70
C GLY A 615 -70.67 16.23 -40.46
N ARG A 616 -71.51 15.76 -39.53
CA ARG A 616 -71.55 14.35 -39.10
C ARG A 616 -71.95 13.39 -40.23
N PHE A 617 -72.84 13.83 -41.13
CA PHE A 617 -73.33 13.03 -42.25
C PHE A 617 -72.29 12.95 -43.39
N ILE A 618 -71.63 14.07 -43.71
CA ILE A 618 -70.46 14.08 -44.60
C ILE A 618 -69.40 13.09 -44.11
N ARG A 619 -69.12 13.03 -42.80
CA ARG A 619 -68.14 12.06 -42.28
C ARG A 619 -68.51 10.61 -42.56
N SER A 620 -69.79 10.23 -42.50
CA SER A 620 -70.25 8.89 -42.93
C SER A 620 -69.85 8.63 -44.37
N ILE A 621 -70.15 9.56 -45.29
CA ILE A 621 -69.79 9.45 -46.71
C ILE A 621 -68.26 9.44 -46.91
N MET A 622 -67.48 10.23 -46.14
CA MET A 622 -66.01 10.21 -46.16
C MET A 622 -65.43 8.88 -45.65
N GLU A 623 -66.10 8.22 -44.71
CA GLU A 623 -65.67 6.99 -44.03
C GLU A 623 -66.05 5.74 -44.85
N GLU A 624 -67.27 5.71 -45.40
CA GLU A 624 -67.75 4.73 -46.38
C GLU A 624 -66.97 4.79 -47.71
N CYS A 625 -66.64 6.00 -48.20
CA CYS A 625 -65.80 6.21 -49.38
C CYS A 625 -64.32 6.47 -49.04
N GLY A 626 -63.75 5.71 -48.09
CA GLY A 626 -62.29 5.47 -48.05
C GLY A 626 -61.39 6.68 -47.82
N GLY A 627 -61.84 7.70 -47.08
CA GLY A 627 -61.02 8.87 -46.71
C GLY A 627 -61.06 10.03 -47.71
N VAL A 628 -61.92 9.96 -48.73
CA VAL A 628 -62.24 11.10 -49.61
C VAL A 628 -62.62 12.34 -48.78
N HIS A 629 -62.10 13.50 -49.15
CA HIS A 629 -62.37 14.79 -48.52
C HIS A 629 -63.32 15.63 -49.38
N ILE A 630 -64.52 15.87 -48.88
CA ILE A 630 -65.56 16.68 -49.54
C ILE A 630 -65.54 18.08 -48.91
N HIS A 631 -65.33 19.12 -49.71
CA HIS A 631 -65.27 20.51 -49.26
C HIS A 631 -66.40 21.34 -49.89
N PHE A 632 -67.21 21.91 -49.02
CA PHE A 632 -68.34 22.78 -49.36
C PHE A 632 -67.91 24.26 -49.24
N PRO A 633 -68.40 25.15 -50.12
CA PRO A 633 -68.10 26.57 -50.06
C PRO A 633 -68.73 27.22 -48.81
N THR A 634 -68.10 28.28 -48.31
CA THR A 634 -68.57 28.98 -47.11
C THR A 634 -69.91 29.71 -47.34
N GLU A 635 -70.78 29.67 -46.32
CA GLU A 635 -72.10 30.30 -46.33
C GLU A 635 -71.99 31.79 -46.72
N GLY A 636 -72.79 32.20 -47.70
CA GLY A 636 -72.74 33.54 -48.31
C GLY A 636 -72.05 33.62 -49.68
N SER A 637 -71.28 32.60 -50.10
CA SER A 637 -70.57 32.63 -51.39
C SER A 637 -71.46 32.41 -52.63
N GLY A 638 -72.73 32.04 -52.46
CA GLY A 638 -73.71 31.88 -53.54
C GLY A 638 -73.44 30.74 -54.55
N SER A 639 -72.38 29.96 -54.36
CA SER A 639 -71.96 28.88 -55.26
C SER A 639 -72.52 27.52 -54.85
N ASP A 640 -73.16 26.83 -55.80
CA ASP A 640 -73.68 25.47 -55.61
C ASP A 640 -72.59 24.37 -55.80
N THR A 641 -71.35 24.75 -56.07
CA THR A 641 -70.22 23.85 -56.41
C THR A 641 -69.51 23.29 -55.17
N VAL A 642 -69.42 21.97 -55.07
CA VAL A 642 -68.74 21.19 -54.02
C VAL A 642 -67.52 20.47 -54.62
N THR A 643 -66.37 20.56 -53.97
CA THR A 643 -65.11 19.92 -54.41
C THR A 643 -64.90 18.60 -53.65
N ILE A 644 -64.41 17.57 -54.35
CA ILE A 644 -64.18 16.22 -53.80
C ILE A 644 -62.76 15.78 -54.13
N ARG A 645 -61.93 15.54 -53.10
CA ARG A 645 -60.51 15.14 -53.21
C ARG A 645 -60.27 13.75 -52.63
N GLY A 646 -59.61 12.85 -53.36
CA GLY A 646 -59.31 11.51 -52.85
C GLY A 646 -58.80 10.54 -53.92
N PRO A 647 -58.68 9.23 -53.60
CA PRO A 647 -58.37 8.21 -54.60
C PRO A 647 -59.48 8.13 -55.64
N ALA A 648 -59.12 8.08 -56.93
CA ALA A 648 -60.05 8.27 -58.05
C ALA A 648 -61.28 7.34 -58.02
N GLN A 649 -61.12 6.09 -57.57
CA GLN A 649 -62.20 5.10 -57.51
C GLN A 649 -63.27 5.43 -56.46
N ASP A 650 -62.95 6.17 -55.40
CA ASP A 650 -63.87 6.46 -54.30
C ASP A 650 -64.45 7.88 -54.41
N VAL A 651 -63.72 8.80 -55.05
CA VAL A 651 -64.24 10.12 -55.45
C VAL A 651 -65.50 9.98 -56.32
N GLU A 652 -65.53 9.01 -57.24
CA GLU A 652 -66.71 8.77 -58.09
C GLU A 652 -67.89 8.14 -57.32
N LYS A 653 -67.62 7.31 -56.31
CA LYS A 653 -68.66 6.74 -55.43
C LYS A 653 -69.30 7.82 -54.57
N ALA A 654 -68.49 8.65 -53.91
CA ALA A 654 -68.94 9.77 -53.08
C ALA A 654 -69.80 10.76 -53.90
N LYS A 655 -69.41 11.05 -55.15
CA LYS A 655 -70.18 11.87 -56.09
C LYS A 655 -71.59 11.31 -56.37
N LYS A 656 -71.72 9.98 -56.53
CA LYS A 656 -73.02 9.32 -56.77
C LYS A 656 -73.89 9.28 -55.51
N GLN A 657 -73.32 8.98 -54.34
CA GLN A 657 -74.05 8.99 -53.06
C GLN A 657 -74.59 10.38 -52.71
N LEU A 658 -73.77 11.43 -52.83
CA LEU A 658 -74.16 12.81 -52.52
C LEU A 658 -75.37 13.30 -53.32
N LEU A 659 -75.46 12.92 -54.60
CA LEU A 659 -76.59 13.30 -55.47
C LEU A 659 -77.89 12.58 -55.05
N HIS A 660 -77.84 11.26 -54.83
CA HIS A 660 -79.03 10.48 -54.45
C HIS A 660 -79.61 10.93 -53.10
N LEU A 661 -78.75 11.28 -52.14
CA LEU A 661 -79.15 11.72 -50.81
C LEU A 661 -79.73 13.15 -50.77
N ALA A 662 -79.46 13.98 -51.79
CA ALA A 662 -80.10 15.28 -51.95
C ALA A 662 -81.59 15.15 -52.37
N GLU A 663 -81.91 14.09 -53.13
CA GLU A 663 -83.24 13.82 -53.69
C GLU A 663 -84.18 13.17 -52.65
N GLU A 664 -83.66 12.20 -51.88
CA GLU A 664 -84.44 11.42 -50.90
C GLU A 664 -84.98 12.25 -49.71
N LYS A 665 -84.36 13.39 -49.40
CA LYS A 665 -84.73 14.23 -48.24
C LYS A 665 -85.84 15.25 -48.50
N GLN A 666 -86.30 15.41 -49.74
CA GLN A 666 -87.23 16.48 -50.12
C GLN A 666 -88.72 16.14 -49.84
N THR A 667 -89.04 14.93 -49.37
CA THR A 667 -90.42 14.37 -49.36
C THR A 667 -90.95 13.84 -48.02
N LYS A 668 -90.26 14.06 -46.88
CA LYS A 668 -90.51 13.31 -45.61
C LYS A 668 -90.69 14.16 -44.32
N SER A 669 -91.43 15.26 -44.34
CA SER A 669 -91.60 16.16 -43.16
C SER A 669 -93.03 16.28 -42.61
N TYR A 670 -93.19 16.12 -41.30
CA TYR A 670 -94.46 16.17 -40.53
C TYR A 670 -94.28 16.97 -39.20
N THR A 671 -95.38 17.46 -38.58
CA THR A 671 -95.33 18.40 -37.43
C THR A 671 -96.51 18.19 -36.44
N VAL A 672 -96.26 18.34 -35.12
CA VAL A 672 -97.25 18.30 -34.00
C VAL A 672 -96.82 19.26 -32.88
N ASP A 673 -97.77 19.81 -32.11
CA ASP A 673 -97.52 20.69 -30.95
C ASP A 673 -97.84 20.03 -29.59
N LEU A 674 -97.13 20.43 -28.53
CA LEU A 674 -97.29 19.97 -27.14
C LEU A 674 -97.39 21.16 -26.17
N ARG A 675 -98.20 21.05 -25.10
CA ARG A 675 -98.36 22.08 -24.06
C ARG A 675 -97.52 21.79 -22.81
N ALA A 676 -96.82 22.78 -22.28
CA ALA A 676 -96.12 22.72 -20.98
C ALA A 676 -96.01 24.10 -20.32
N LYS A 677 -96.09 24.17 -18.98
CA LYS A 677 -95.95 25.44 -18.22
C LYS A 677 -94.57 26.09 -18.45
N PRO A 678 -94.48 27.44 -18.51
CA PRO A 678 -93.23 28.16 -18.79
C PRO A 678 -92.13 27.99 -17.73
N GLU A 679 -92.49 27.70 -16.47
CA GLU A 679 -91.53 27.40 -15.39
C GLU A 679 -90.67 26.16 -15.70
N TYR A 680 -91.28 25.12 -16.29
CA TYR A 680 -90.60 23.87 -16.62
C TYR A 680 -89.72 23.98 -17.87
N HIS A 681 -89.94 24.94 -18.77
CA HIS A 681 -89.16 25.03 -20.03
C HIS A 681 -87.66 25.14 -19.77
N LYS A 682 -87.24 25.91 -18.76
CA LYS A 682 -85.82 26.02 -18.37
C LYS A 682 -85.21 24.68 -17.94
N PHE A 683 -86.00 23.78 -17.36
CA PHE A 683 -85.59 22.44 -16.95
C PHE A 683 -85.68 21.42 -18.10
N LEU A 684 -86.69 21.52 -18.97
CA LEU A 684 -86.83 20.71 -20.18
C LEU A 684 -85.70 21.01 -21.19
N ILE A 685 -85.28 22.27 -21.31
CA ILE A 685 -84.04 22.67 -22.00
C ILE A 685 -82.82 22.08 -21.27
N GLY A 686 -82.74 22.32 -19.95
CA GLY A 686 -81.61 21.92 -19.11
C GLY A 686 -80.36 22.78 -19.32
N LYS A 687 -79.37 22.66 -18.42
CA LYS A 687 -78.12 23.43 -18.54
C LYS A 687 -77.45 23.18 -19.90
N GLY A 688 -77.34 24.23 -20.72
CA GLY A 688 -76.75 24.16 -22.06
C GLY A 688 -77.59 23.44 -23.12
N GLY A 689 -78.90 23.27 -22.92
CA GLY A 689 -79.78 22.57 -23.87
C GLY A 689 -79.59 21.05 -23.90
N GLY A 690 -78.90 20.48 -22.90
CA GLY A 690 -78.48 19.08 -22.90
C GLY A 690 -79.61 18.06 -22.88
N ASN A 691 -80.80 18.41 -22.37
CA ASN A 691 -81.88 17.45 -22.22
C ASN A 691 -82.75 17.35 -23.50
N ILE A 692 -83.12 18.48 -24.12
CA ILE A 692 -83.64 18.50 -25.50
C ILE A 692 -82.67 17.79 -26.45
N ARG A 693 -81.35 17.97 -26.24
CA ARG A 693 -80.34 17.30 -27.08
C ARG A 693 -80.44 15.79 -27.00
N LYS A 694 -80.73 15.20 -25.83
CA LYS A 694 -81.00 13.77 -25.70
C LYS A 694 -82.28 13.38 -26.44
N VAL A 695 -83.41 14.05 -26.16
CA VAL A 695 -84.70 13.73 -26.79
C VAL A 695 -84.62 13.80 -28.32
N ARG A 696 -84.00 14.86 -28.86
CA ARG A 696 -83.78 15.04 -30.29
C ARG A 696 -82.79 14.04 -30.88
N ASP A 697 -81.70 13.71 -30.18
CA ASP A 697 -80.70 12.77 -30.69
C ASP A 697 -81.16 11.30 -30.53
N ASN A 698 -82.14 11.00 -29.65
CA ASN A 698 -82.88 9.73 -29.55
C ASN A 698 -83.91 9.60 -30.69
N THR A 699 -84.86 10.54 -30.75
CA THR A 699 -86.08 10.45 -31.59
C THR A 699 -85.88 11.00 -33.00
N GLY A 700 -84.86 11.82 -33.23
CA GLY A 700 -84.65 12.56 -34.49
C GLY A 700 -85.53 13.81 -34.66
N ALA A 701 -86.52 14.05 -33.80
CA ALA A 701 -87.49 15.13 -33.99
C ALA A 701 -86.95 16.52 -33.58
N ARG A 702 -87.10 17.51 -34.47
CA ARG A 702 -86.72 18.90 -34.25
C ARG A 702 -87.79 19.63 -33.42
N ILE A 703 -87.53 19.70 -32.12
CA ILE A 703 -88.33 20.48 -31.16
C ILE A 703 -87.95 21.97 -31.25
N ILE A 704 -88.95 22.85 -31.32
CA ILE A 704 -88.88 24.31 -31.29
C ILE A 704 -89.65 24.80 -30.06
N PHE A 705 -89.03 25.70 -29.30
CA PHE A 705 -89.65 26.36 -28.16
C PHE A 705 -90.05 27.78 -28.56
N PRO A 706 -91.16 28.31 -28.03
CA PRO A 706 -91.61 29.65 -28.35
C PRO A 706 -90.63 30.67 -27.75
N THR A 707 -90.51 31.82 -28.40
CA THR A 707 -89.69 32.92 -27.92
C THR A 707 -90.51 33.85 -27.03
N SER A 708 -89.85 34.74 -26.29
CA SER A 708 -90.53 35.64 -25.33
C SER A 708 -91.49 36.65 -25.97
N GLU A 709 -91.50 36.74 -27.31
CA GLU A 709 -92.32 37.65 -28.11
C GLU A 709 -93.60 36.96 -28.65
N ASP A 710 -93.69 35.63 -28.53
CA ASP A 710 -94.83 34.83 -28.96
C ASP A 710 -95.99 34.88 -27.94
N LYS A 711 -97.24 34.91 -28.45
CA LYS A 711 -98.45 35.10 -27.62
C LYS A 711 -98.79 33.89 -26.74
N ASP A 712 -98.56 32.69 -27.25
CA ASP A 712 -98.94 31.43 -26.62
C ASP A 712 -97.70 30.70 -26.09
N GLN A 713 -97.10 31.24 -25.02
CA GLN A 713 -95.83 30.76 -24.49
C GLN A 713 -95.85 29.29 -24.05
N GLU A 714 -97.01 28.66 -23.84
CA GLU A 714 -97.10 27.24 -23.42
C GLU A 714 -96.89 26.22 -24.55
N LEU A 715 -96.87 26.64 -25.83
CA LEU A 715 -96.85 25.74 -27.00
C LEU A 715 -95.43 25.43 -27.50
N ILE A 716 -95.08 24.15 -27.53
CA ILE A 716 -93.80 23.62 -28.03
C ILE A 716 -94.06 22.81 -29.32
N THR A 717 -93.52 23.27 -30.45
CA THR A 717 -93.70 22.63 -31.77
C THR A 717 -92.63 21.57 -32.04
N ILE A 718 -93.03 20.42 -32.57
CA ILE A 718 -92.15 19.27 -32.84
C ILE A 718 -92.29 18.86 -34.32
N MET A 719 -91.19 18.93 -35.07
CA MET A 719 -91.14 18.60 -36.51
C MET A 719 -90.21 17.41 -36.80
N GLY A 720 -90.63 16.44 -37.61
CA GLY A 720 -89.84 15.23 -37.91
C GLY A 720 -90.54 14.27 -38.87
N THR A 721 -90.23 12.97 -38.78
CA THR A 721 -91.10 11.92 -39.30
C THR A 721 -92.26 11.66 -38.31
N GLU A 722 -93.37 11.08 -38.75
CA GLU A 722 -94.56 10.90 -37.90
C GLU A 722 -94.28 10.08 -36.64
N GLU A 723 -93.46 9.03 -36.76
CA GLU A 723 -93.02 8.16 -35.68
C GLU A 723 -92.14 8.92 -34.67
N ALA A 724 -91.10 9.60 -35.16
CA ALA A 724 -90.18 10.42 -34.37
C ALA A 724 -90.91 11.48 -33.52
N VAL A 725 -91.90 12.14 -34.10
CA VAL A 725 -92.67 13.19 -33.44
C VAL A 725 -93.52 12.62 -32.29
N LYS A 726 -94.12 11.44 -32.47
CA LYS A 726 -94.90 10.74 -31.42
C LYS A 726 -94.02 10.26 -30.27
N GLU A 727 -92.80 9.79 -30.54
CA GLU A 727 -91.86 9.38 -29.49
C GLU A 727 -91.30 10.58 -28.71
N ALA A 728 -90.95 11.67 -29.40
CA ALA A 728 -90.50 12.92 -28.76
C ALA A 728 -91.54 13.53 -27.83
N GLN A 729 -92.82 13.47 -28.22
CA GLN A 729 -93.94 13.90 -27.39
C GLN A 729 -93.99 13.11 -26.06
N LYS A 730 -93.79 11.80 -26.12
CA LYS A 730 -93.83 10.88 -24.97
C LYS A 730 -92.62 11.03 -24.04
N GLU A 731 -91.40 11.21 -24.58
CA GLU A 731 -90.21 11.48 -23.76
C GLU A 731 -90.31 12.83 -23.03
N LEU A 732 -90.79 13.88 -23.70
CA LEU A 732 -91.01 15.19 -23.08
C LEU A 732 -92.03 15.13 -21.94
N GLU A 733 -93.16 14.43 -22.13
CA GLU A 733 -94.18 14.27 -21.09
C GLU A 733 -93.65 13.48 -19.85
N ALA A 734 -92.83 12.45 -20.07
CA ALA A 734 -92.17 11.70 -19.00
C ALA A 734 -91.14 12.54 -18.22
N LEU A 735 -90.42 13.44 -18.90
CA LEU A 735 -89.48 14.36 -18.27
C LEU A 735 -90.17 15.41 -17.38
N ILE A 736 -91.39 15.87 -17.74
CA ILE A 736 -92.19 16.74 -16.88
C ILE A 736 -92.53 16.01 -15.57
N LYS A 737 -93.08 14.80 -15.66
CA LYS A 737 -93.51 14.00 -14.49
C LYS A 737 -92.37 13.65 -13.52
N ASN A 738 -91.13 13.58 -13.99
CA ASN A 738 -89.96 13.32 -13.13
C ASN A 738 -89.50 14.55 -12.32
N LEU A 739 -89.86 15.77 -12.73
CA LEU A 739 -89.44 17.00 -12.03
C LEU A 739 -90.24 17.24 -10.74
N ASP A 740 -91.46 16.70 -10.64
CA ASP A 740 -92.31 16.79 -9.44
C ASP A 740 -91.83 15.88 -8.28
N ASN A 741 -90.83 15.01 -8.51
CA ASN A 741 -90.29 14.06 -7.51
C ASN A 741 -89.11 14.61 -6.66
N VAL A 742 -88.75 15.89 -6.81
CA VAL A 742 -87.64 16.50 -6.04
C VAL A 742 -88.14 17.00 -4.69
N VAL A 743 -87.52 16.54 -3.60
CA VAL A 743 -87.93 16.85 -2.21
C VAL A 743 -86.84 17.65 -1.49
N GLU A 744 -87.27 18.58 -0.65
CA GLU A 744 -86.42 19.30 0.31
C GLU A 744 -86.75 18.83 1.72
N ASP A 745 -85.79 18.17 2.38
CA ASP A 745 -85.89 17.74 3.77
C ASP A 745 -84.83 18.46 4.63
N SER A 746 -84.95 18.32 5.94
CA SER A 746 -84.02 18.92 6.90
C SER A 746 -83.69 17.99 8.06
N MET A 747 -82.57 18.26 8.69
CA MET A 747 -82.08 17.61 9.90
C MET A 747 -81.64 18.66 10.92
N ALA A 748 -81.60 18.30 12.20
CA ALA A 748 -80.89 19.06 13.21
C ALA A 748 -79.49 18.46 13.40
N VAL A 749 -78.46 19.29 13.48
CA VAL A 749 -77.08 18.92 13.83
C VAL A 749 -76.56 19.94 14.82
N ASP A 750 -75.98 19.49 15.94
CA ASP A 750 -75.51 20.36 17.02
C ASP A 750 -74.32 21.25 16.54
N PRO A 751 -74.33 22.59 16.78
CA PRO A 751 -73.32 23.53 16.26
C PRO A 751 -71.86 23.17 16.55
N LYS A 752 -71.60 22.39 17.61
CA LYS A 752 -70.28 21.86 17.95
C LYS A 752 -69.66 21.07 16.78
N HIS A 753 -70.47 20.32 16.04
CA HIS A 753 -70.02 19.41 14.98
C HIS A 753 -69.99 20.08 13.60
N HIS A 754 -70.70 21.21 13.39
CA HIS A 754 -70.69 21.97 12.13
C HIS A 754 -69.26 22.31 11.67
N ARG A 755 -68.37 22.61 12.63
CA ARG A 755 -66.97 22.96 12.37
C ARG A 755 -66.20 21.82 11.71
N HIS A 756 -66.55 20.56 11.96
CA HIS A 756 -65.91 19.39 11.34
C HIS A 756 -66.23 19.30 9.84
N PHE A 757 -67.51 19.36 9.49
CA PHE A 757 -67.99 19.19 8.10
C PHE A 757 -67.56 20.32 7.14
N VAL A 758 -67.37 21.55 7.64
CA VAL A 758 -67.00 22.72 6.82
C VAL A 758 -65.48 22.88 6.63
N ILE A 759 -64.66 22.28 7.51
CA ILE A 759 -63.21 22.30 7.44
C ILE A 759 -62.69 21.58 6.16
N ARG A 760 -61.44 21.88 5.75
CA ARG A 760 -60.79 21.37 4.52
C ARG A 760 -61.64 21.57 3.25
N ARG A 761 -62.30 22.73 3.12
CA ARG A 761 -63.03 23.15 1.90
C ARG A 761 -64.19 22.20 1.58
N GLY A 762 -64.89 21.74 2.63
CA GLY A 762 -66.04 20.85 2.55
C GLY A 762 -65.70 19.48 1.94
N GLN A 763 -64.61 18.85 2.38
CA GLN A 763 -64.17 17.56 1.83
C GLN A 763 -65.23 16.46 2.07
N VAL A 764 -65.62 16.24 3.32
CA VAL A 764 -66.64 15.24 3.72
C VAL A 764 -67.98 15.50 3.02
N LEU A 765 -68.35 16.77 2.85
CA LEU A 765 -69.58 17.17 2.15
C LEU A 765 -69.53 16.91 0.64
N ARG A 766 -68.33 16.89 0.04
CA ARG A 766 -68.15 16.48 -1.36
C ARG A 766 -68.16 14.96 -1.50
N GLU A 767 -67.51 14.26 -0.58
CA GLU A 767 -67.52 12.79 -0.55
C GLU A 767 -68.97 12.27 -0.42
N ILE A 768 -69.79 12.82 0.48
CA ILE A 768 -71.22 12.49 0.61
C ILE A 768 -72.01 12.92 -0.65
N ALA A 769 -71.72 14.07 -1.26
CA ALA A 769 -72.42 14.50 -2.47
C ALA A 769 -72.07 13.64 -3.70
N ASP A 770 -70.83 13.18 -3.82
CA ASP A 770 -70.36 12.33 -4.92
C ASP A 770 -70.83 10.87 -4.73
N GLU A 771 -70.86 10.34 -3.50
CA GLU A 771 -71.39 9.00 -3.17
C GLU A 771 -72.92 8.90 -3.38
N TYR A 772 -73.69 9.91 -2.95
CA TYR A 772 -75.15 9.88 -2.95
C TYR A 772 -75.80 10.73 -4.06
N GLY A 773 -75.17 10.77 -5.25
CA GLY A 773 -75.84 11.21 -6.49
C GLY A 773 -76.10 12.72 -6.62
N GLY A 774 -75.33 13.56 -5.93
CA GLY A 774 -75.40 15.02 -6.04
C GLY A 774 -76.37 15.71 -5.09
N VAL A 775 -76.77 15.06 -3.98
CA VAL A 775 -77.59 15.68 -2.92
C VAL A 775 -76.91 16.94 -2.40
N MET A 776 -77.61 18.07 -2.46
CA MET A 776 -77.08 19.35 -2.01
C MET A 776 -77.34 19.55 -0.51
N VAL A 777 -76.35 19.24 0.31
CA VAL A 777 -76.35 19.48 1.76
C VAL A 777 -75.90 20.92 2.03
N SER A 778 -76.83 21.77 2.48
CA SER A 778 -76.59 23.18 2.74
C SER A 778 -76.68 23.50 4.24
N PHE A 779 -75.52 23.80 4.83
CA PHE A 779 -75.39 24.31 6.19
C PHE A 779 -75.62 25.85 6.22
N PRO A 780 -76.23 26.39 7.29
CA PRO A 780 -76.34 27.83 7.48
C PRO A 780 -74.96 28.49 7.63
N ARG A 781 -74.86 29.78 7.30
CA ARG A 781 -73.58 30.50 7.36
C ARG A 781 -73.16 30.71 8.82
N SER A 782 -71.88 30.49 9.11
CA SER A 782 -71.27 30.69 10.42
C SER A 782 -71.53 32.12 10.94
N GLY A 783 -72.41 32.25 11.93
CA GLY A 783 -72.96 33.52 12.40
C GLY A 783 -74.46 33.43 12.74
N THR A 784 -75.20 32.51 12.12
CA THR A 784 -76.58 32.17 12.52
C THR A 784 -76.56 30.94 13.45
N GLN A 785 -77.05 31.10 14.69
CA GLN A 785 -77.27 30.00 15.63
C GLN A 785 -78.52 29.22 15.21
N SER A 786 -78.37 28.33 14.23
CA SER A 786 -79.46 27.50 13.70
C SER A 786 -78.96 26.11 13.36
N ASP A 787 -79.47 25.11 14.07
CA ASP A 787 -79.02 23.71 13.99
C ASP A 787 -79.53 23.01 12.71
N LYS A 788 -80.43 23.68 11.98
CA LYS A 788 -81.15 23.14 10.83
C LYS A 788 -80.28 23.12 9.57
N VAL A 789 -79.83 21.93 9.18
CA VAL A 789 -79.21 21.66 7.88
C VAL A 789 -80.30 21.27 6.88
N THR A 790 -80.18 21.73 5.64
CA THR A 790 -81.13 21.43 4.55
C THR A 790 -80.51 20.51 3.51
N LEU A 791 -81.28 19.55 3.02
CA LEU A 791 -80.87 18.57 2.01
C LEU A 791 -81.87 18.61 0.85
N LYS A 792 -81.36 18.83 -0.37
CA LYS A 792 -82.19 18.84 -1.59
C LYS A 792 -81.72 17.75 -2.55
N GLY A 793 -82.65 16.92 -3.04
CA GLY A 793 -82.36 15.83 -3.97
C GLY A 793 -83.57 14.96 -4.26
N ALA A 794 -83.33 13.77 -4.82
CA ALA A 794 -84.32 12.70 -4.83
C ALA A 794 -84.49 12.16 -3.40
N LYS A 795 -85.72 11.81 -3.02
CA LYS A 795 -86.10 11.42 -1.65
C LYS A 795 -85.17 10.35 -1.06
N ASP A 796 -84.99 9.25 -1.80
CA ASP A 796 -84.21 8.08 -1.38
C ASP A 796 -82.73 8.43 -1.12
N CYS A 797 -82.15 9.32 -1.94
CA CYS A 797 -80.78 9.80 -1.77
C CYS A 797 -80.64 10.75 -0.57
N VAL A 798 -81.66 11.56 -0.30
CA VAL A 798 -81.70 12.47 0.86
C VAL A 798 -81.77 11.69 2.17
N GLU A 799 -82.59 10.63 2.25
CA GLU A 799 -82.66 9.74 3.41
C GLU A 799 -81.33 9.01 3.66
N ALA A 800 -80.65 8.53 2.60
CA ALA A 800 -79.34 7.90 2.70
C ALA A 800 -78.24 8.87 3.18
N ALA A 801 -78.16 10.08 2.61
CA ALA A 801 -77.23 11.12 3.05
C ALA A 801 -77.51 11.57 4.50
N LYS A 802 -78.79 11.59 4.91
CA LYS A 802 -79.22 11.92 6.27
C LYS A 802 -78.72 10.92 7.31
N LYS A 803 -78.80 9.62 7.01
CA LYS A 803 -78.18 8.57 7.84
C LYS A 803 -76.65 8.71 7.89
N ARG A 804 -76.00 8.95 6.75
CA ARG A 804 -74.53 9.01 6.68
C ARG A 804 -73.92 10.16 7.49
N ILE A 805 -74.60 11.30 7.55
CA ILE A 805 -74.20 12.43 8.40
C ILE A 805 -74.35 12.10 9.89
N GLN A 806 -75.39 11.35 10.26
CA GLN A 806 -75.63 10.92 11.65
C GLN A 806 -74.56 9.95 12.16
N GLU A 807 -74.15 8.97 11.34
CA GLU A 807 -73.05 8.04 11.64
C GLU A 807 -71.73 8.79 11.96
N ILE A 808 -71.46 9.89 11.25
CA ILE A 808 -70.24 10.71 11.44
C ILE A 808 -70.33 11.55 12.73
N ILE A 809 -71.53 11.91 13.20
CA ILE A 809 -71.72 12.63 14.47
C ILE A 809 -71.53 11.68 15.66
N GLU A 810 -72.11 10.48 15.58
CA GLU A 810 -71.92 9.39 16.56
C GLU A 810 -70.41 9.05 16.70
N ASP A 811 -69.67 9.03 15.58
CA ASP A 811 -68.20 8.87 15.55
C ASP A 811 -67.37 10.02 16.15
N LEU A 812 -67.96 11.21 16.27
CA LEU A 812 -67.35 12.36 16.95
C LEU A 812 -67.69 12.38 18.44
N GLU A 813 -68.87 11.88 18.82
CA GLU A 813 -69.30 11.74 20.21
C GLU A 813 -68.60 10.56 20.92
N ALA A 814 -68.31 9.48 20.20
CA ALA A 814 -67.58 8.30 20.69
C ALA A 814 -66.05 8.50 20.87
N GLN A 815 -65.56 9.74 20.86
CA GLN A 815 -64.13 10.06 21.03
C GLN A 815 -63.73 10.18 22.50
N VAL A 816 -62.73 9.40 22.90
CA VAL A 816 -62.22 9.33 24.28
C VAL A 816 -60.75 9.70 24.30
N THR A 817 -60.37 10.51 25.30
CA THR A 817 -58.97 10.79 25.66
C THR A 817 -58.47 9.73 26.64
N ILE A 818 -57.45 8.95 26.25
CA ILE A 818 -56.78 7.98 27.11
C ILE A 818 -55.37 8.49 27.44
N GLU A 819 -55.02 8.44 28.72
CA GLU A 819 -53.67 8.78 29.20
C GLU A 819 -52.72 7.58 29.14
N CYS A 820 -51.49 7.83 28.72
CA CYS A 820 -50.41 6.88 28.58
C CYS A 820 -49.18 7.41 29.33
N THR A 821 -48.88 6.82 30.49
CA THR A 821 -47.71 7.15 31.31
C THR A 821 -46.47 6.48 30.73
N ILE A 822 -45.52 7.29 30.24
CA ILE A 822 -44.23 6.86 29.72
C ILE A 822 -43.14 7.83 30.23
N PRO A 823 -42.07 7.36 30.89
CA PRO A 823 -41.02 8.24 31.40
C PRO A 823 -40.39 9.12 30.32
N GLN A 824 -40.22 10.41 30.60
CA GLN A 824 -39.70 11.42 29.66
C GLN A 824 -38.36 11.02 29.00
N LYS A 825 -37.53 10.22 29.70
CA LYS A 825 -36.28 9.63 29.19
C LYS A 825 -36.47 8.91 27.85
N PHE A 826 -37.63 8.28 27.62
CA PHE A 826 -37.90 7.45 26.44
C PHE A 826 -38.67 8.20 25.34
N HIS A 827 -39.24 9.39 25.60
CA HIS A 827 -40.01 10.16 24.62
C HIS A 827 -39.22 10.42 23.33
N ARG A 828 -37.92 10.74 23.44
CA ARG A 828 -37.02 10.96 22.28
C ARG A 828 -36.81 9.70 21.45
N SER A 829 -36.84 8.51 22.08
CA SER A 829 -36.67 7.22 21.40
C SER A 829 -37.93 6.87 20.60
N ILE A 830 -39.09 6.94 21.27
CA ILE A 830 -40.40 6.59 20.70
C ILE A 830 -40.78 7.53 19.56
N MET A 831 -40.37 8.80 19.62
CA MET A 831 -40.55 9.77 18.53
C MET A 831 -39.82 9.38 17.24
N GLY A 832 -38.61 8.81 17.35
CA GLY A 832 -37.78 8.48 16.20
C GLY A 832 -37.38 9.69 15.35
N PRO A 833 -36.72 9.47 14.19
CA PRO A 833 -36.26 10.55 13.33
C PRO A 833 -37.45 11.35 12.77
N LYS A 834 -37.55 12.63 13.17
CA LYS A 834 -38.60 13.60 12.77
C LYS A 834 -40.04 13.19 13.13
N GLY A 835 -40.23 12.37 14.18
CA GLY A 835 -41.57 11.95 14.60
C GLY A 835 -42.20 10.84 13.74
N SER A 836 -41.43 10.22 12.84
CA SER A 836 -41.94 9.28 11.83
C SER A 836 -42.69 8.08 12.41
N ARG A 837 -42.22 7.51 13.54
CA ARG A 837 -42.82 6.34 14.19
C ARG A 837 -44.17 6.67 14.85
N ILE A 838 -44.27 7.84 15.50
CA ILE A 838 -45.56 8.36 16.01
C ILE A 838 -46.49 8.70 14.84
N GLN A 839 -46.01 9.37 13.80
CA GLN A 839 -46.81 9.69 12.60
C GLN A 839 -47.31 8.43 11.88
N GLN A 840 -46.65 7.28 12.04
CA GLN A 840 -47.17 5.99 11.60
C GLN A 840 -48.29 5.50 12.52
N ILE A 841 -48.08 5.39 13.83
CA ILE A 841 -49.13 4.98 14.81
C ILE A 841 -50.40 5.87 14.68
N THR A 842 -50.24 7.18 14.54
CA THR A 842 -51.34 8.13 14.31
C THR A 842 -52.11 7.89 13.01
N ARG A 843 -51.47 7.36 11.95
CA ARG A 843 -52.15 6.99 10.69
C ARG A 843 -52.80 5.61 10.81
N ASP A 844 -52.06 4.63 11.30
CA ASP A 844 -52.44 3.22 11.30
C ASP A 844 -53.63 2.96 12.24
N TYR A 845 -53.64 3.61 13.42
CA TYR A 845 -54.78 3.56 14.36
C TYR A 845 -55.74 4.75 14.22
N GLY A 846 -55.40 5.78 13.43
CA GLY A 846 -56.26 6.95 13.23
C GLY A 846 -56.48 7.81 14.49
N VAL A 847 -55.53 7.80 15.44
CA VAL A 847 -55.60 8.53 16.72
C VAL A 847 -54.66 9.73 16.76
N GLN A 848 -55.09 10.80 17.42
CA GLN A 848 -54.26 11.99 17.64
C GLN A 848 -53.50 11.84 18.97
N ILE A 849 -52.17 11.80 18.89
CA ILE A 849 -51.28 11.67 20.06
C ILE A 849 -50.68 13.04 20.37
N LYS A 850 -50.88 13.54 21.58
CA LYS A 850 -50.30 14.79 22.09
C LYS A 850 -49.34 14.51 23.25
N PHE A 851 -48.12 14.99 23.11
CA PHE A 851 -47.10 14.97 24.15
C PHE A 851 -47.21 16.22 25.05
N PRO A 852 -46.82 16.15 26.33
CA PRO A 852 -46.77 17.30 27.20
C PRO A 852 -45.61 18.23 26.78
N ASP A 853 -45.87 19.53 26.80
CA ASP A 853 -44.84 20.53 26.53
C ASP A 853 -43.81 20.55 27.69
N ARG A 854 -42.52 20.69 27.36
CA ARG A 854 -41.43 20.68 28.33
C ARG A 854 -41.24 22.09 28.91
N GLU A 855 -41.60 22.28 30.18
CA GLU A 855 -41.32 23.53 30.90
C GLU A 855 -39.81 23.83 30.95
N GLU A 856 -39.45 25.11 30.84
CA GLU A 856 -38.07 25.57 30.76
C GLU A 856 -37.78 26.69 31.80
N ASN A 857 -37.19 26.25 32.92
CA ASN A 857 -36.56 27.02 34.00
C ASN A 857 -37.41 27.93 34.94
N PRO A 858 -36.94 28.17 36.20
CA PRO A 858 -37.70 28.89 37.23
C PRO A 858 -37.13 30.28 37.63
N ALA A 859 -37.87 30.93 38.55
CA ALA A 859 -37.48 32.02 39.46
C ALA A 859 -37.37 33.46 38.90
N PRO A 860 -37.46 34.50 39.77
CA PRO A 860 -38.32 34.68 40.96
C PRO A 860 -39.12 36.02 40.90
N VAL A 861 -39.97 36.37 41.89
CA VAL A 861 -39.87 37.48 42.89
C VAL A 861 -41.18 37.57 43.72
N ALA A 862 -41.07 37.80 45.04
CA ALA A 862 -42.03 38.47 45.96
C ALA A 862 -43.41 37.82 46.31
N GLU A 863 -43.87 38.20 47.50
CA GLU A 863 -45.07 37.71 48.23
C GLU A 863 -46.18 38.81 48.29
N PRO A 864 -47.13 38.90 49.27
CA PRO A 864 -48.48 38.37 49.05
C PRO A 864 -49.65 39.32 49.43
N ALA A 865 -50.88 38.92 49.07
CA ALA A 865 -52.14 39.30 49.74
C ALA A 865 -53.18 38.19 49.45
N VAL A 866 -53.79 37.44 50.38
CA VAL A 866 -54.81 37.80 51.42
C VAL A 866 -55.93 38.74 50.92
N GLN A 867 -57.23 38.51 51.18
CA GLN A 867 -57.86 37.60 52.15
C GLN A 867 -59.35 37.26 51.87
N GLU A 868 -59.87 36.28 52.63
CA GLU A 868 -61.28 36.03 53.07
C GLU A 868 -62.29 35.37 52.12
N ASN A 869 -63.22 34.50 52.57
CA ASN A 869 -63.44 33.72 53.83
C ASN A 869 -63.83 32.29 53.40
N GLY A 870 -63.44 31.18 54.04
CA GLY A 870 -63.76 30.73 55.41
C GLY A 870 -64.56 29.40 55.30
N GLU A 871 -64.68 28.45 56.24
CA GLU A 871 -64.22 28.11 57.60
C GLU A 871 -64.41 26.57 57.73
N ASP A 872 -63.84 25.73 58.60
CA ASP A 872 -62.59 25.63 59.40
C ASP A 872 -62.55 24.14 59.91
N GLY A 873 -61.50 23.44 60.35
CA GLY A 873 -60.08 23.72 60.65
C GLY A 873 -59.40 22.43 61.16
N GLY A 874 -58.57 22.50 62.22
CA GLY A 874 -58.41 21.37 63.17
C GLY A 874 -57.18 20.43 63.12
N GLU A 875 -55.96 20.97 63.07
CA GLU A 875 -54.69 20.35 63.54
C GLU A 875 -54.18 19.01 62.91
N GLY A 876 -52.93 18.62 63.22
CA GLY A 876 -52.26 17.46 62.62
C GLY A 876 -51.17 16.84 63.51
N LYS A 877 -50.43 15.83 62.99
CA LYS A 877 -49.31 15.20 63.72
C LYS A 877 -48.27 14.50 62.83
N ASP A 878 -47.16 14.12 63.46
CA ASP A 878 -45.87 13.77 62.86
C ASP A 878 -45.85 12.50 62.01
N GLY A 879 -44.95 12.52 61.02
CA GLY A 879 -44.91 11.57 59.91
C GLY A 879 -44.46 10.13 60.20
N LYS A 880 -44.71 9.30 59.18
CA LYS A 880 -43.83 8.21 58.75
C LYS A 880 -44.13 7.80 57.30
N ASP A 881 -43.19 7.04 56.76
CA ASP A 881 -43.00 6.56 55.39
C ASP A 881 -44.24 6.03 54.66
N ALA A 882 -44.50 6.51 53.43
CA ALA A 882 -45.13 5.73 52.35
C ALA A 882 -44.94 6.32 50.93
N ASP A 883 -44.66 5.40 49.98
CA ASP A 883 -44.96 5.43 48.54
C ASP A 883 -44.37 6.52 47.58
N PRO A 884 -43.37 6.17 46.74
CA PRO A 884 -42.84 7.04 45.68
C PRO A 884 -43.60 6.96 44.34
N SER A 885 -44.83 6.42 44.30
CA SER A 885 -45.56 6.12 43.06
C SER A 885 -46.59 7.19 42.64
N SER A 886 -46.12 8.40 42.29
CA SER A 886 -46.93 9.38 41.54
C SER A 886 -46.15 9.94 40.34
N PRO A 887 -46.58 9.67 39.08
CA PRO A 887 -45.88 10.16 37.90
C PRO A 887 -46.04 11.68 37.76
N LYS A 888 -44.98 12.36 37.30
CA LYS A 888 -45.02 13.81 37.09
C LYS A 888 -45.84 14.11 35.84
N LYS A 889 -46.47 15.30 35.78
CA LYS A 889 -47.25 15.73 34.59
C LYS A 889 -46.45 15.68 33.28
N CYS A 890 -45.12 15.73 33.37
CA CYS A 890 -44.18 15.59 32.25
C CYS A 890 -44.11 14.19 31.63
N ASP A 891 -44.61 13.15 32.29
CA ASP A 891 -44.55 11.74 31.86
C ASP A 891 -45.87 11.24 31.24
N ILE A 892 -46.89 12.10 31.14
CA ILE A 892 -48.25 11.74 30.67
C ILE A 892 -48.45 12.16 29.22
N ILE A 893 -48.61 11.18 28.32
CA ILE A 893 -48.97 11.38 26.91
C ILE A 893 -50.49 11.19 26.76
N ILE A 894 -51.15 12.09 26.02
CA ILE A 894 -52.60 12.05 25.80
C ILE A 894 -52.89 11.50 24.39
N ILE A 895 -53.75 10.49 24.30
CA ILE A 895 -54.16 9.85 23.04
C ILE A 895 -55.66 10.08 22.86
N SER A 896 -56.10 10.66 21.74
CA SER A 896 -57.52 10.93 21.46
C SER A 896 -58.03 10.31 20.15
N GLY A 897 -59.24 9.76 20.20
CA GLY A 897 -59.88 9.01 19.10
C GLY A 897 -60.93 8.03 19.65
N ARG A 898 -61.39 7.06 18.84
CA ARG A 898 -62.28 6.00 19.34
C ARG A 898 -61.56 5.15 20.40
N ARG A 899 -62.22 4.86 21.52
CA ARG A 899 -61.70 4.11 22.69
C ARG A 899 -60.81 2.91 22.31
N GLU A 900 -61.32 1.98 21.51
CA GLU A 900 -60.62 0.74 21.10
C GLU A 900 -59.31 1.00 20.34
N LYS A 901 -59.29 2.07 19.53
CA LYS A 901 -58.10 2.47 18.77
C LYS A 901 -57.10 3.21 19.65
N CYS A 902 -57.57 3.95 20.66
CA CYS A 902 -56.72 4.56 21.68
C CYS A 902 -56.09 3.51 22.61
N GLU A 903 -56.81 2.43 22.95
CA GLU A 903 -56.27 1.29 23.70
C GLU A 903 -55.16 0.57 22.91
N ALA A 904 -55.40 0.21 21.64
CA ALA A 904 -54.40 -0.41 20.79
C ALA A 904 -53.19 0.51 20.50
N ALA A 905 -53.40 1.82 20.35
CA ALA A 905 -52.30 2.78 20.20
C ALA A 905 -51.51 3.00 21.51
N LYS A 906 -52.15 2.87 22.68
CA LYS A 906 -51.48 2.90 23.99
C LYS A 906 -50.58 1.69 24.16
N GLU A 907 -51.07 0.49 23.85
CA GLU A 907 -50.27 -0.74 23.82
C GLU A 907 -49.09 -0.61 22.84
N ALA A 908 -49.33 -0.14 21.62
CA ALA A 908 -48.28 0.10 20.63
C ALA A 908 -47.23 1.14 21.06
N LEU A 909 -47.59 2.14 21.87
CA LEU A 909 -46.63 3.10 22.44
C LEU A 909 -45.85 2.50 23.63
N GLN A 910 -46.49 1.69 24.47
CA GLN A 910 -45.84 1.00 25.59
C GLN A 910 -44.85 -0.07 25.10
N ALA A 911 -45.17 -0.81 24.03
CA ALA A 911 -44.28 -1.77 23.40
C ALA A 911 -43.02 -1.15 22.76
N LEU A 912 -42.96 0.17 22.62
CA LEU A 912 -41.78 0.92 22.13
C LEU A 912 -40.90 1.50 23.25
N VAL A 913 -41.25 1.28 24.52
CA VAL A 913 -40.38 1.61 25.65
C VAL A 913 -39.27 0.54 25.73
N PRO A 914 -37.98 0.91 25.67
CA PRO A 914 -36.90 -0.05 25.85
C PRO A 914 -36.88 -0.62 27.27
N VAL A 915 -36.83 -1.94 27.38
CA VAL A 915 -36.76 -2.69 28.65
C VAL A 915 -35.30 -3.05 28.94
N THR A 916 -34.97 -3.25 30.22
CA THR A 916 -33.70 -3.80 30.73
C THR A 916 -33.91 -5.26 31.14
N ILE A 917 -33.10 -6.19 30.65
CA ILE A 917 -33.08 -7.59 31.10
C ILE A 917 -31.66 -8.01 31.46
N GLU A 918 -31.53 -8.74 32.55
CA GLU A 918 -30.28 -9.32 33.04
C GLU A 918 -30.12 -10.77 32.57
N VAL A 919 -28.88 -11.16 32.27
CA VAL A 919 -28.49 -12.49 31.80
C VAL A 919 -27.22 -12.93 32.52
N GLU A 920 -27.31 -14.08 33.21
CA GLU A 920 -26.18 -14.72 33.87
C GLU A 920 -25.25 -15.38 32.86
N VAL A 921 -23.97 -15.04 32.93
CA VAL A 921 -22.89 -15.45 32.03
C VAL A 921 -21.58 -15.51 32.83
N PRO A 922 -20.91 -16.67 32.96
CA PRO A 922 -19.68 -16.79 33.75
C PRO A 922 -18.59 -15.79 33.32
N PHE A 923 -17.98 -15.10 34.29
CA PHE A 923 -16.99 -14.04 34.09
C PHE A 923 -15.84 -14.40 33.12
N ASP A 924 -15.31 -15.63 33.22
CA ASP A 924 -14.25 -16.13 32.34
C ASP A 924 -14.62 -16.06 30.84
N LEU A 925 -15.93 -16.19 30.54
CA LEU A 925 -16.47 -16.17 29.18
C LEU A 925 -16.71 -14.75 28.66
N HIS A 926 -16.82 -13.73 29.54
CA HIS A 926 -17.07 -12.34 29.13
C HIS A 926 -16.03 -11.88 28.12
N ARG A 927 -14.75 -12.17 28.37
CA ARG A 927 -13.63 -11.84 27.47
C ARG A 927 -13.80 -12.41 26.06
N TYR A 928 -14.34 -13.63 25.93
CA TYR A 928 -14.54 -14.30 24.65
C TYR A 928 -15.81 -13.81 23.94
N ILE A 929 -16.84 -13.43 24.69
CA ILE A 929 -18.11 -12.86 24.18
C ILE A 929 -17.91 -11.42 23.68
N ILE A 930 -17.15 -10.59 24.43
CA ILE A 930 -16.68 -9.28 23.98
C ILE A 930 -15.90 -9.44 22.67
N GLY A 931 -15.02 -10.44 22.60
CA GLY A 931 -14.18 -10.72 21.44
C GLY A 931 -13.12 -9.63 21.19
N GLN A 932 -12.29 -9.80 20.17
CA GLN A 932 -11.21 -8.86 19.90
C GLN A 932 -11.76 -7.43 19.64
N LYS A 933 -11.35 -6.47 20.47
CA LYS A 933 -11.76 -5.05 20.42
C LYS A 933 -13.28 -4.82 20.50
N GLY A 934 -14.04 -5.72 21.14
CA GLY A 934 -15.50 -5.61 21.28
C GLY A 934 -16.29 -6.03 20.03
N SER A 935 -15.67 -6.80 19.12
CA SER A 935 -16.29 -7.20 17.85
C SER A 935 -17.37 -8.27 17.97
N GLY A 936 -17.37 -9.09 19.02
CA GLY A 936 -18.44 -10.07 19.27
C GLY A 936 -19.74 -9.38 19.69
N ILE A 937 -19.66 -8.58 20.77
CA ILE A 937 -20.79 -7.80 21.27
C ILE A 937 -21.33 -6.82 20.23
N ARG A 938 -20.48 -6.08 19.49
CA ARG A 938 -20.97 -5.16 18.45
C ARG A 938 -21.78 -5.86 17.38
N LYS A 939 -21.37 -7.05 16.93
CA LYS A 939 -22.18 -7.85 16.00
C LYS A 939 -23.55 -8.18 16.59
N MET A 940 -23.62 -8.65 17.83
CA MET A 940 -24.92 -8.97 18.46
C MET A 940 -25.76 -7.71 18.76
N MET A 941 -25.14 -6.56 19.03
CA MET A 941 -25.84 -5.28 19.13
C MET A 941 -26.50 -4.89 17.80
N ASP A 942 -25.72 -4.96 16.71
CA ASP A 942 -26.16 -4.59 15.35
C ASP A 942 -27.17 -5.60 14.77
N GLU A 943 -27.02 -6.90 15.08
CA GLU A 943 -27.85 -7.99 14.55
C GLU A 943 -29.21 -8.14 15.25
N PHE A 944 -29.27 -7.90 16.56
CA PHE A 944 -30.52 -7.96 17.33
C PHE A 944 -31.13 -6.57 17.62
N GLU A 945 -30.50 -5.47 17.21
CA GLU A 945 -30.89 -4.09 17.53
C GLU A 945 -31.03 -3.82 19.05
N VAL A 946 -30.08 -4.31 19.84
CA VAL A 946 -30.03 -4.15 21.31
C VAL A 946 -28.72 -3.54 21.78
N ASN A 947 -28.71 -2.92 22.97
CA ASN A 947 -27.50 -2.49 23.65
C ASN A 947 -27.14 -3.48 24.77
N ILE A 948 -26.02 -4.20 24.60
CA ILE A 948 -25.51 -5.21 25.55
C ILE A 948 -24.36 -4.57 26.36
N GLN A 949 -24.61 -4.25 27.62
CA GLN A 949 -23.63 -3.65 28.51
C GLN A 949 -23.11 -4.68 29.52
N VAL A 950 -21.84 -5.04 29.32
CA VAL A 950 -21.07 -5.95 30.18
C VAL A 950 -20.40 -5.14 31.30
N PRO A 951 -20.33 -5.66 32.55
CA PRO A 951 -19.62 -5.01 33.66
C PRO A 951 -18.14 -4.73 33.38
N ALA A 952 -17.56 -3.80 34.13
CA ALA A 952 -16.11 -3.62 34.16
C ALA A 952 -15.43 -4.87 34.78
N PRO A 953 -14.23 -5.28 34.33
CA PRO A 953 -13.55 -6.48 34.83
C PRO A 953 -13.17 -6.40 36.31
N GLU A 954 -13.14 -5.19 36.87
CA GLU A 954 -12.92 -4.91 38.29
C GLU A 954 -14.09 -5.39 39.19
N LEU A 955 -15.29 -5.55 38.64
CA LEU A 955 -16.49 -5.95 39.39
C LEU A 955 -16.70 -7.47 39.48
N GLN A 956 -15.98 -8.26 38.66
CA GLN A 956 -16.06 -9.73 38.60
C GLN A 956 -17.50 -10.31 38.61
N SER A 957 -18.45 -9.57 38.02
CA SER A 957 -19.86 -9.92 38.05
C SER A 957 -20.24 -10.76 36.83
N ASP A 958 -20.94 -11.88 37.06
CA ASP A 958 -21.48 -12.75 36.00
C ASP A 958 -22.71 -12.15 35.28
N ILE A 959 -23.16 -10.94 35.63
CA ILE A 959 -24.42 -10.37 35.13
C ILE A 959 -24.17 -9.44 33.94
N ILE A 960 -24.61 -9.86 32.75
CA ILE A 960 -24.64 -9.00 31.55
C ILE A 960 -26.02 -8.35 31.42
N THR A 961 -26.04 -7.03 31.24
CA THR A 961 -27.28 -6.27 31.05
C THR A 961 -27.58 -6.07 29.56
N ILE A 962 -28.82 -6.33 29.13
CA ILE A 962 -29.29 -6.10 27.76
C ILE A 962 -30.42 -5.06 27.80
N THR A 963 -30.39 -4.11 26.86
CA THR A 963 -31.40 -3.06 26.73
C THR A 963 -31.94 -2.98 25.30
N GLY A 964 -33.26 -2.98 25.12
CA GLY A 964 -33.85 -2.97 23.78
C GLY A 964 -35.38 -3.10 23.79
N LEU A 965 -35.95 -3.33 22.60
CA LEU A 965 -37.37 -3.71 22.46
C LEU A 965 -37.58 -5.13 23.00
N ALA A 966 -38.72 -5.40 23.65
CA ALA A 966 -39.01 -6.71 24.26
C ALA A 966 -38.84 -7.89 23.28
N THR A 967 -39.39 -7.75 22.06
CA THR A 967 -39.29 -8.73 20.96
C THR A 967 -37.86 -9.07 20.53
N ASN A 968 -36.93 -8.14 20.78
CA ASN A 968 -35.53 -8.25 20.38
C ASN A 968 -34.66 -8.71 21.55
N LEU A 969 -35.01 -8.31 22.77
CA LEU A 969 -34.38 -8.75 24.02
C LEU A 969 -34.41 -10.26 24.19
N ASP A 970 -35.56 -10.90 23.96
CA ASP A 970 -35.67 -12.36 24.09
C ASP A 970 -34.75 -13.09 23.10
N ARG A 971 -34.68 -12.60 21.85
CA ARG A 971 -33.77 -13.12 20.82
C ARG A 971 -32.30 -12.91 21.18
N ALA A 972 -31.94 -11.73 21.68
CA ALA A 972 -30.58 -11.42 22.13
C ALA A 972 -30.17 -12.23 23.36
N LYS A 973 -31.09 -12.49 24.30
CA LYS A 973 -30.86 -13.35 25.48
C LYS A 973 -30.60 -14.80 25.06
N VAL A 974 -31.40 -15.34 24.13
CA VAL A 974 -31.17 -16.68 23.58
C VAL A 974 -29.84 -16.76 22.84
N GLY A 975 -29.54 -15.81 21.95
CA GLY A 975 -28.27 -15.78 21.21
C GLY A 975 -27.03 -15.63 22.11
N LEU A 976 -27.12 -14.84 23.18
CA LEU A 976 -26.06 -14.73 24.18
C LEU A 976 -25.84 -16.05 24.93
N LEU A 977 -26.90 -16.73 25.36
CA LEU A 977 -26.82 -18.03 26.06
C LEU A 977 -26.37 -19.17 25.15
N GLU A 978 -26.78 -19.18 23.88
CA GLU A 978 -26.29 -20.11 22.87
C GLU A 978 -24.78 -19.92 22.63
N ARG A 979 -24.34 -18.67 22.48
CA ARG A 979 -22.91 -18.35 22.33
C ARG A 979 -22.06 -18.67 23.56
N VAL A 980 -22.63 -18.56 24.77
CA VAL A 980 -22.02 -19.05 26.01
C VAL A 980 -21.80 -20.56 25.96
N LYS A 981 -22.83 -21.32 25.56
CA LYS A 981 -22.78 -22.78 25.46
C LYS A 981 -21.77 -23.27 24.43
N GLU A 982 -21.65 -22.60 23.28
CA GLU A 982 -20.61 -22.87 22.29
C GLU A 982 -19.19 -22.68 22.88
N LEU A 983 -18.98 -21.58 23.61
CA LEU A 983 -17.68 -21.27 24.22
C LEU A 983 -17.31 -22.22 25.35
N GLN A 984 -18.29 -22.71 26.11
CA GLN A 984 -18.08 -23.78 27.11
C GLN A 984 -17.66 -25.09 26.42
N ALA A 985 -18.36 -25.51 25.37
CA ALA A 985 -18.01 -26.72 24.61
C ALA A 985 -16.62 -26.62 23.94
N GLU A 986 -16.22 -25.45 23.42
CA GLU A 986 -14.86 -25.24 22.87
C GLU A 986 -13.78 -25.33 23.97
N GLN A 987 -14.08 -24.88 25.19
CA GLN A 987 -13.17 -24.96 26.33
C GLN A 987 -13.04 -26.39 26.87
N GLU A 988 -14.14 -27.16 26.89
CA GLU A 988 -14.16 -28.58 27.25
C GLU A 988 -13.40 -29.45 26.24
N ASP A 989 -13.64 -29.27 24.93
CA ASP A 989 -12.87 -29.95 23.88
C ASP A 989 -11.38 -29.57 23.91
N ARG A 990 -11.04 -28.30 24.17
CA ARG A 990 -9.66 -27.86 24.38
C ARG A 990 -9.01 -28.53 25.59
N ALA A 991 -9.76 -28.78 26.67
CA ALA A 991 -9.27 -29.53 27.82
C ALA A 991 -9.04 -31.01 27.46
N LEU A 992 -9.99 -31.65 26.76
CA LEU A 992 -9.88 -33.06 26.33
C LEU A 992 -8.71 -33.30 25.36
N ARG A 993 -8.38 -32.35 24.47
CA ARG A 993 -7.17 -32.38 23.62
C ARG A 993 -5.86 -32.25 24.40
N SER A 994 -5.90 -31.76 25.64
CA SER A 994 -4.71 -31.44 26.44
C SER A 994 -4.29 -32.55 27.42
N PHE A 995 -4.96 -33.70 27.39
CA PHE A 995 -4.61 -34.86 28.21
C PHE A 995 -3.16 -35.30 27.94
N LYS A 996 -2.43 -35.62 29.01
CA LYS A 996 -1.01 -35.99 28.98
C LYS A 996 -0.82 -37.39 29.58
N LEU A 997 -0.18 -38.26 28.81
CA LEU A 997 0.23 -39.60 29.19
C LEU A 997 1.77 -39.69 29.16
N THR A 998 2.36 -40.50 30.03
CA THR A 998 3.82 -40.73 30.08
C THR A 998 4.13 -42.21 29.94
N VAL A 999 5.19 -42.53 29.20
CA VAL A 999 5.58 -43.90 28.83
C VAL A 999 7.08 -44.08 29.11
N THR A 1000 7.45 -45.12 29.84
CA THR A 1000 8.86 -45.41 30.20
C THR A 1000 9.47 -46.36 29.19
N VAL A 1001 10.57 -45.96 28.54
CA VAL A 1001 11.30 -46.73 27.51
C VAL A 1001 12.80 -46.48 27.64
N ASP A 1002 13.62 -47.53 27.59
CA ASP A 1002 15.09 -47.44 27.67
C ASP A 1002 15.67 -46.49 26.57
N PRO A 1003 16.52 -45.50 26.94
CA PRO A 1003 17.18 -44.58 26.01
C PRO A 1003 17.91 -45.22 24.82
N LYS A 1004 18.36 -46.47 24.96
CA LYS A 1004 18.97 -47.29 23.89
C LYS A 1004 18.05 -47.46 22.68
N TYR A 1005 16.73 -47.46 22.88
CA TYR A 1005 15.75 -47.64 21.81
C TYR A 1005 15.22 -46.31 21.23
N HIS A 1006 15.37 -45.18 21.92
CA HIS A 1006 14.84 -43.88 21.47
C HIS A 1006 15.25 -43.52 20.03
N PRO A 1007 16.53 -43.66 19.60
CA PRO A 1007 16.92 -43.34 18.22
C PRO A 1007 16.27 -44.27 17.18
N LYS A 1008 15.96 -45.52 17.54
CA LYS A 1008 15.28 -46.47 16.66
C LYS A 1008 13.78 -46.17 16.54
N ILE A 1009 13.13 -45.81 17.66
CA ILE A 1009 11.69 -45.44 17.72
C ILE A 1009 11.41 -44.13 16.97
N ILE A 1010 12.31 -43.14 17.08
CA ILE A 1010 12.28 -41.93 16.25
C ILE A 1010 12.46 -42.31 14.77
N GLY A 1011 13.43 -43.18 14.48
CA GLY A 1011 13.71 -43.69 13.15
C GLY A 1011 14.48 -42.70 12.27
N ARG A 1012 14.88 -43.14 11.06
CA ARG A 1012 15.66 -42.32 10.12
C ARG A 1012 14.89 -41.03 9.78
N LYS A 1013 15.46 -39.87 10.16
CA LYS A 1013 14.85 -38.53 10.06
C LYS A 1013 13.49 -38.36 10.77
N GLY A 1014 13.18 -39.17 11.79
CA GLY A 1014 11.90 -39.06 12.51
C GLY A 1014 10.71 -39.73 11.84
N ALA A 1015 10.91 -40.48 10.73
CA ALA A 1015 9.81 -40.99 9.92
C ALA A 1015 8.79 -41.86 10.70
N VAL A 1016 9.27 -42.75 11.57
CA VAL A 1016 8.43 -43.67 12.35
C VAL A 1016 7.60 -42.89 13.37
N ILE A 1017 8.22 -42.00 14.15
CA ILE A 1017 7.49 -41.18 15.11
C ILE A 1017 6.56 -40.17 14.44
N THR A 1018 6.91 -39.63 13.26
CA THR A 1018 5.99 -38.80 12.46
C THR A 1018 4.77 -39.59 11.99
N GLN A 1019 4.93 -40.86 11.62
CA GLN A 1019 3.79 -41.73 11.32
C GLN A 1019 2.88 -41.89 12.55
N ILE A 1020 3.40 -42.31 13.72
CA ILE A 1020 2.60 -42.51 14.94
C ILE A 1020 1.87 -41.22 15.36
N ARG A 1021 2.55 -40.06 15.30
CA ARG A 1021 1.93 -38.74 15.56
C ARG A 1021 0.77 -38.42 14.59
N THR A 1022 0.88 -38.85 13.33
CA THR A 1022 -0.14 -38.59 12.29
C THR A 1022 -1.29 -39.58 12.35
N GLU A 1023 -1.00 -40.86 12.61
CA GLU A 1023 -1.95 -41.98 12.63
C GLU A 1023 -2.88 -41.94 13.85
N HIS A 1024 -2.40 -41.40 14.98
CA HIS A 1024 -3.20 -41.21 16.20
C HIS A 1024 -3.53 -39.73 16.53
N GLU A 1025 -3.13 -38.76 15.71
CA GLU A 1025 -3.33 -37.31 15.98
C GLU A 1025 -2.80 -36.84 17.36
N VAL A 1026 -1.64 -37.33 17.77
CA VAL A 1026 -0.99 -36.98 19.05
C VAL A 1026 0.36 -36.27 18.86
N ASN A 1027 0.73 -35.42 19.81
CA ASN A 1027 2.09 -34.91 19.92
C ASN A 1027 2.91 -35.81 20.88
N ILE A 1028 4.10 -36.21 20.47
CA ILE A 1028 4.97 -37.12 21.26
C ILE A 1028 6.31 -36.44 21.50
N GLN A 1029 6.56 -36.03 22.73
CA GLN A 1029 7.75 -35.34 23.21
C GLN A 1029 8.72 -36.34 23.83
N PHE A 1030 9.99 -36.28 23.43
CA PHE A 1030 11.09 -37.01 24.07
C PHE A 1030 11.79 -36.08 25.09
N PRO A 1031 12.44 -36.63 26.12
CA PRO A 1031 13.29 -35.83 27.00
C PRO A 1031 14.55 -35.37 26.26
N ASP A 1032 14.98 -34.14 26.50
CA ASP A 1032 16.23 -33.60 25.95
C ASP A 1032 17.44 -34.16 26.73
N LYS A 1033 18.57 -34.33 26.04
CA LYS A 1033 19.71 -35.11 26.55
C LYS A 1033 20.55 -34.43 27.64
N ASP A 1034 20.39 -33.13 27.81
CA ASP A 1034 21.29 -32.30 28.62
C ASP A 1034 20.76 -32.02 30.05
N ASP A 1035 19.58 -32.54 30.40
CA ASP A 1035 18.90 -32.29 31.68
C ASP A 1035 19.05 -33.48 32.65
N GLU A 1036 20.04 -33.45 33.56
CA GLU A 1036 20.26 -34.51 34.57
C GLU A 1036 19.11 -34.68 35.59
N THR A 1037 18.09 -33.81 35.56
CA THR A 1037 16.98 -33.79 36.51
C THR A 1037 15.69 -34.45 36.02
N GLN A 1038 15.63 -34.91 34.76
CA GLN A 1038 14.54 -35.72 34.24
C GLN A 1038 15.00 -37.16 34.01
N ALA A 1039 14.14 -38.14 34.36
CA ALA A 1039 14.40 -39.53 34.02
C ALA A 1039 14.40 -39.68 32.49
N GLN A 1040 15.58 -39.96 31.92
CA GLN A 1040 15.82 -39.99 30.48
C GLN A 1040 14.97 -41.03 29.73
N ASP A 1041 14.31 -41.93 30.46
CA ASP A 1041 13.45 -42.99 29.98
C ASP A 1041 12.02 -42.51 29.62
N GLN A 1042 11.59 -41.32 30.07
CA GLN A 1042 10.17 -40.92 30.03
C GLN A 1042 9.77 -40.14 28.77
N ILE A 1043 9.07 -40.81 27.86
CA ILE A 1043 8.40 -40.21 26.70
C ILE A 1043 7.05 -39.61 27.14
N THR A 1044 6.75 -38.38 26.74
CA THR A 1044 5.46 -37.70 26.98
C THR A 1044 4.60 -37.75 25.72
N ILE A 1045 3.34 -38.16 25.84
CA ILE A 1045 2.33 -38.13 24.77
C ILE A 1045 1.22 -37.14 25.18
N THR A 1046 0.85 -36.21 24.30
CA THR A 1046 -0.26 -35.28 24.52
C THR A 1046 -1.26 -35.30 23.36
N GLY A 1047 -2.55 -35.35 23.69
CA GLY A 1047 -3.66 -35.44 22.73
C GLY A 1047 -4.94 -35.92 23.42
N TYR A 1048 -5.93 -36.40 22.66
CA TYR A 1048 -7.11 -37.04 23.24
C TYR A 1048 -6.72 -38.35 23.96
N GLU A 1049 -7.35 -38.63 25.10
CA GLU A 1049 -7.10 -39.79 25.98
C GLU A 1049 -6.93 -41.12 25.21
N LYS A 1050 -7.97 -41.56 24.49
CA LYS A 1050 -7.97 -42.81 23.70
C LYS A 1050 -6.86 -42.87 22.64
N ASN A 1051 -6.51 -41.72 22.08
CA ASN A 1051 -5.48 -41.61 21.05
C ASN A 1051 -4.08 -41.66 21.65
N ALA A 1052 -3.89 -41.07 22.85
CA ALA A 1052 -2.66 -41.14 23.60
C ALA A 1052 -2.37 -42.57 24.07
N GLU A 1053 -3.41 -43.32 24.48
CA GLU A 1053 -3.30 -44.75 24.79
C GLU A 1053 -2.92 -45.59 23.55
N ALA A 1054 -3.60 -45.39 22.42
CA ALA A 1054 -3.26 -46.10 21.18
C ALA A 1054 -1.80 -45.83 20.74
N ALA A 1055 -1.34 -44.59 20.85
CA ALA A 1055 0.04 -44.21 20.55
C ALA A 1055 1.07 -44.77 21.55
N ARG A 1056 0.73 -44.87 22.86
CA ARG A 1056 1.53 -45.60 23.86
C ARG A 1056 1.72 -47.05 23.40
N ASP A 1057 0.63 -47.72 23.07
CA ASP A 1057 0.64 -49.15 22.75
C ASP A 1057 1.39 -49.43 21.42
N ALA A 1058 1.30 -48.52 20.45
CA ALA A 1058 2.12 -48.54 19.23
C ALA A 1058 3.63 -48.39 19.52
N ILE A 1059 4.03 -47.48 20.41
CA ILE A 1059 5.43 -47.32 20.84
C ILE A 1059 5.92 -48.57 21.57
N MET A 1060 5.14 -49.08 22.53
CA MET A 1060 5.49 -50.29 23.30
C MET A 1060 5.65 -51.52 22.41
N LYS A 1061 4.84 -51.66 21.35
CA LYS A 1061 5.00 -52.73 20.36
C LYS A 1061 6.36 -52.65 19.65
N ILE A 1062 6.77 -51.45 19.22
CA ILE A 1062 8.07 -51.24 18.57
C ILE A 1062 9.22 -51.54 19.55
N VAL A 1063 9.08 -51.20 20.84
CA VAL A 1063 10.07 -51.58 21.87
C VAL A 1063 10.21 -53.11 21.95
N GLY A 1064 9.11 -53.85 22.06
CA GLY A 1064 9.14 -55.32 22.11
C GLY A 1064 9.74 -55.97 20.86
N GLU A 1065 9.48 -55.43 19.67
CA GLU A 1065 10.12 -55.87 18.42
C GLU A 1065 11.62 -55.58 18.39
N LEU A 1066 12.08 -54.52 19.06
CA LEU A 1066 13.51 -54.14 19.16
C LEU A 1066 14.28 -54.90 20.25
N GLU A 1067 13.59 -55.37 21.29
CA GLU A 1067 14.14 -56.22 22.36
C GLU A 1067 14.38 -57.67 21.89
N GLN A 1068 13.65 -58.12 20.87
CA GLN A 1068 13.78 -59.46 20.28
C GLN A 1068 14.86 -59.56 19.18
N MET A 1069 15.59 -58.47 18.91
CA MET A 1069 16.66 -58.46 17.89
C MET A 1069 17.95 -59.09 18.41
N VAL A 1070 18.35 -60.21 17.80
CA VAL A 1070 19.62 -60.89 18.01
C VAL A 1070 20.70 -60.31 17.08
N SER A 1071 21.97 -60.58 17.39
CA SER A 1071 23.12 -60.16 16.60
C SER A 1071 24.15 -61.28 16.59
N GLU A 1072 24.50 -61.77 15.41
CA GLU A 1072 25.40 -62.91 15.21
C GLU A 1072 26.52 -62.55 14.23
N ASP A 1073 27.71 -63.13 14.43
CA ASP A 1073 28.91 -62.84 13.66
C ASP A 1073 29.27 -64.01 12.74
N VAL A 1074 29.37 -63.74 11.44
CA VAL A 1074 29.65 -64.72 10.38
C VAL A 1074 31.08 -64.58 9.90
N THR A 1075 31.76 -65.71 9.67
CA THR A 1075 33.07 -65.76 8.99
C THR A 1075 32.88 -65.89 7.48
N LEU A 1076 33.27 -64.86 6.74
CA LEU A 1076 33.17 -64.74 5.27
C LEU A 1076 34.50 -64.23 4.68
N ASP A 1077 35.01 -64.84 3.63
CA ASP A 1077 36.30 -64.50 3.03
C ASP A 1077 36.31 -63.09 2.39
N HIS A 1078 37.28 -62.27 2.79
CA HIS A 1078 37.42 -60.89 2.33
C HIS A 1078 37.53 -60.73 0.79
N ARG A 1079 37.88 -61.78 0.03
CA ARG A 1079 37.90 -61.78 -1.45
C ARG A 1079 36.49 -61.64 -2.04
N VAL A 1080 35.47 -62.24 -1.43
CA VAL A 1080 34.08 -62.20 -1.95
C VAL A 1080 33.28 -60.99 -1.46
N HIS A 1081 33.68 -60.34 -0.36
CA HIS A 1081 32.98 -59.18 0.23
C HIS A 1081 32.62 -58.10 -0.81
N ALA A 1082 33.57 -57.70 -1.65
CA ALA A 1082 33.34 -56.65 -2.65
C ALA A 1082 32.28 -57.03 -3.70
N ARG A 1083 32.12 -58.33 -3.98
CA ARG A 1083 31.12 -58.87 -4.91
C ARG A 1083 29.75 -59.04 -4.25
N ILE A 1084 29.70 -59.52 -3.01
CA ILE A 1084 28.47 -59.64 -2.18
C ILE A 1084 27.87 -58.25 -1.89
N ILE A 1085 28.70 -57.24 -1.59
CA ILE A 1085 28.27 -55.85 -1.43
C ILE A 1085 27.73 -55.29 -2.76
N GLY A 1086 28.45 -55.55 -3.86
CA GLY A 1086 28.09 -55.12 -5.21
C GLY A 1086 28.19 -53.61 -5.45
N ALA A 1087 28.02 -53.19 -6.70
CA ALA A 1087 28.22 -51.80 -7.11
C ALA A 1087 27.36 -50.81 -6.31
N ARG A 1088 28.01 -49.88 -5.58
CA ARG A 1088 27.39 -48.91 -4.65
C ARG A 1088 26.53 -49.55 -3.54
N GLY A 1089 26.81 -50.80 -3.15
CA GLY A 1089 26.08 -51.51 -2.09
C GLY A 1089 24.67 -51.96 -2.50
N LYS A 1090 24.39 -52.10 -3.81
CA LYS A 1090 23.07 -52.49 -4.29
C LYS A 1090 22.70 -53.95 -4.00
N ALA A 1091 23.66 -54.88 -4.06
CA ALA A 1091 23.39 -56.30 -3.87
C ALA A 1091 23.09 -56.58 -2.39
N ILE A 1092 23.97 -56.14 -1.49
CA ILE A 1092 23.74 -56.29 -0.05
C ILE A 1092 22.46 -55.61 0.43
N ARG A 1093 22.10 -54.43 -0.10
CA ARG A 1093 20.82 -53.79 0.26
C ARG A 1093 19.60 -54.62 -0.15
N LYS A 1094 19.64 -55.34 -1.28
CA LYS A 1094 18.57 -56.27 -1.64
C LYS A 1094 18.43 -57.35 -0.57
N ILE A 1095 19.54 -57.97 -0.15
CA ILE A 1095 19.55 -59.00 0.91
C ILE A 1095 19.03 -58.43 2.25
N MET A 1096 19.48 -57.23 2.64
CA MET A 1096 19.02 -56.54 3.85
C MET A 1096 17.51 -56.23 3.82
N ASP A 1097 16.97 -55.78 2.69
CA ASP A 1097 15.55 -55.45 2.53
C ASP A 1097 14.67 -56.72 2.41
N GLU A 1098 15.21 -57.80 1.85
CA GLU A 1098 14.53 -59.08 1.58
C GLU A 1098 14.39 -59.94 2.84
N PHE A 1099 15.49 -60.12 3.58
CA PHE A 1099 15.49 -60.85 4.87
C PHE A 1099 15.23 -59.93 6.09
N LYS A 1100 15.14 -58.60 5.90
CA LYS A 1100 14.92 -57.57 6.96
C LYS A 1100 16.01 -57.52 8.04
N VAL A 1101 17.25 -57.84 7.68
CA VAL A 1101 18.42 -57.81 8.57
C VAL A 1101 19.36 -56.63 8.25
N ASP A 1102 20.00 -56.05 9.28
CA ASP A 1102 21.08 -55.08 9.09
C ASP A 1102 22.43 -55.81 9.16
N ILE A 1103 23.02 -56.05 7.98
CA ILE A 1103 24.30 -56.74 7.77
C ILE A 1103 25.43 -55.72 7.70
N ARG A 1104 26.47 -55.88 8.52
CA ARG A 1104 27.60 -54.95 8.62
C ARG A 1104 28.94 -55.65 8.38
N PHE A 1105 29.55 -55.30 7.25
CA PHE A 1105 30.90 -55.73 6.87
C PHE A 1105 31.98 -54.97 7.66
N PRO A 1106 33.16 -55.57 7.87
CA PRO A 1106 34.25 -54.94 8.60
C PRO A 1106 34.86 -53.80 7.77
N GLN A 1107 35.33 -52.74 8.45
CA GLN A 1107 36.04 -51.65 7.77
C GLN A 1107 37.45 -52.11 7.36
N SER A 1108 37.95 -51.61 6.22
CA SER A 1108 39.28 -51.94 5.70
C SER A 1108 40.38 -51.49 6.67
N GLY A 1109 40.88 -52.41 7.50
CA GLY A 1109 41.80 -52.13 8.62
C GLY A 1109 41.33 -52.68 9.98
N ALA A 1110 40.15 -53.30 10.07
CA ALA A 1110 39.73 -54.09 11.23
C ALA A 1110 40.68 -55.29 11.49
N PRO A 1111 40.80 -55.79 12.73
CA PRO A 1111 41.72 -56.89 13.06
C PRO A 1111 41.36 -58.20 12.35
N ASP A 1112 40.06 -58.52 12.25
CA ASP A 1112 39.54 -59.69 11.55
C ASP A 1112 38.82 -59.25 10.26
N PRO A 1113 39.48 -59.29 9.09
CA PRO A 1113 38.89 -58.83 7.83
C PRO A 1113 37.77 -59.75 7.31
N ASN A 1114 37.56 -60.91 7.93
CA ASN A 1114 36.56 -61.90 7.54
C ASN A 1114 35.29 -61.90 8.42
N CYS A 1115 35.20 -61.06 9.46
CA CYS A 1115 34.07 -61.05 10.39
C CYS A 1115 32.96 -60.09 9.94
N VAL A 1116 31.75 -60.60 9.69
CA VAL A 1116 30.56 -59.84 9.23
C VAL A 1116 29.40 -60.04 10.20
N THR A 1117 28.96 -58.98 10.87
CA THR A 1117 27.83 -59.06 11.82
C THR A 1117 26.49 -58.96 11.09
N VAL A 1118 25.58 -59.91 11.34
CA VAL A 1118 24.18 -59.89 10.89
C VAL A 1118 23.28 -59.60 12.10
N THR A 1119 22.36 -58.64 11.98
CA THR A 1119 21.48 -58.23 13.11
C THR A 1119 20.02 -58.14 12.69
N GLY A 1120 19.12 -58.77 13.47
CA GLY A 1120 17.69 -58.90 13.12
C GLY A 1120 16.92 -59.84 14.04
N LEU A 1121 15.75 -60.33 13.61
CA LEU A 1121 15.03 -61.42 14.30
C LEU A 1121 15.78 -62.75 14.11
N PRO A 1122 15.80 -63.67 15.09
CA PRO A 1122 16.64 -64.88 15.02
C PRO A 1122 16.37 -65.74 13.77
N GLU A 1123 15.10 -66.05 13.48
CA GLU A 1123 14.71 -66.81 12.28
C GLU A 1123 15.21 -66.14 10.98
N ASN A 1124 15.07 -64.82 10.87
CA ASN A 1124 15.54 -64.02 9.73
C ASN A 1124 17.07 -63.90 9.66
N VAL A 1125 17.77 -64.00 10.78
CA VAL A 1125 19.24 -63.96 10.85
C VAL A 1125 19.80 -65.29 10.33
N GLU A 1126 19.28 -66.43 10.80
CA GLU A 1126 19.66 -67.76 10.30
C GLU A 1126 19.48 -67.86 8.77
N GLU A 1127 18.29 -67.51 8.24
CA GLU A 1127 18.03 -67.52 6.79
C GLU A 1127 18.97 -66.60 5.99
N ALA A 1128 19.28 -65.42 6.52
CA ALA A 1128 20.18 -64.48 5.87
C ALA A 1128 21.64 -64.95 5.87
N ILE A 1129 22.09 -65.60 6.96
CA ILE A 1129 23.43 -66.16 7.07
C ILE A 1129 23.62 -67.27 6.02
N ASP A 1130 22.69 -68.22 5.96
CA ASP A 1130 22.71 -69.29 4.95
C ASP A 1130 22.74 -68.72 3.53
N HIS A 1131 21.90 -67.73 3.22
CA HIS A 1131 21.88 -67.11 1.89
C HIS A 1131 23.20 -66.40 1.54
N ILE A 1132 23.90 -65.80 2.51
CA ILE A 1132 25.20 -65.15 2.28
C ILE A 1132 26.33 -66.18 2.11
N LEU A 1133 26.32 -67.28 2.87
CA LEU A 1133 27.29 -68.37 2.73
C LEU A 1133 27.16 -69.10 1.37
N ASN A 1134 25.93 -69.32 0.89
CA ASN A 1134 25.72 -69.88 -0.46
C ASN A 1134 26.29 -68.95 -1.56
N LEU A 1135 26.15 -67.63 -1.41
CA LEU A 1135 26.75 -66.65 -2.33
C LEU A 1135 28.28 -66.57 -2.22
N GLU A 1136 28.85 -66.85 -1.05
CA GLU A 1136 30.30 -67.01 -0.90
C GLU A 1136 30.81 -68.22 -1.69
N GLU A 1137 30.20 -69.40 -1.56
CA GLU A 1137 30.63 -70.60 -2.28
C GLU A 1137 30.57 -70.41 -3.80
N GLU A 1138 29.45 -69.87 -4.32
CA GLU A 1138 29.28 -69.53 -5.74
C GLU A 1138 30.38 -68.57 -6.23
N TYR A 1139 30.61 -67.46 -5.51
CA TYR A 1139 31.58 -66.45 -5.94
C TYR A 1139 33.05 -66.86 -5.71
N LEU A 1140 33.35 -67.76 -4.77
CA LEU A 1140 34.70 -68.26 -4.55
C LEU A 1140 35.11 -69.21 -5.68
N ALA A 1141 34.21 -70.11 -6.11
CA ALA A 1141 34.44 -70.97 -7.27
C ALA A 1141 34.70 -70.15 -8.56
N ASP A 1142 33.86 -69.15 -8.81
CA ASP A 1142 33.96 -68.23 -9.95
C ASP A 1142 35.28 -67.42 -9.97
N VAL A 1143 35.87 -67.16 -8.80
CA VAL A 1143 37.20 -66.55 -8.67
C VAL A 1143 38.33 -67.55 -8.98
N VAL A 1144 38.22 -68.79 -8.50
CA VAL A 1144 39.23 -69.85 -8.73
C VAL A 1144 39.32 -70.22 -10.21
N ASP A 1145 38.18 -70.39 -10.90
CA ASP A 1145 38.16 -70.72 -12.34
C ASP A 1145 38.73 -69.59 -13.21
N ASN A 1146 38.49 -68.33 -12.84
CA ASN A 1146 39.04 -67.16 -13.53
C ASN A 1146 40.56 -67.04 -13.28
N GLU A 1147 41.02 -67.32 -12.06
CA GLU A 1147 42.45 -67.37 -11.70
C GLU A 1147 43.17 -68.50 -12.48
N ALA A 1148 42.55 -69.67 -12.62
CA ALA A 1148 43.03 -70.77 -13.46
C ALA A 1148 43.06 -70.42 -14.97
N MET A 1149 42.04 -69.71 -15.47
CA MET A 1149 41.98 -69.28 -16.87
C MET A 1149 43.06 -68.23 -17.20
N GLN A 1150 43.41 -67.35 -16.25
CA GLN A 1150 44.49 -66.37 -16.43
C GLN A 1150 45.88 -67.03 -16.49
N VAL A 1151 46.11 -68.13 -15.76
CA VAL A 1151 47.36 -68.91 -15.84
C VAL A 1151 47.57 -69.50 -17.25
N TYR A 1152 46.50 -69.85 -17.96
CA TYR A 1152 46.57 -70.43 -19.31
C TYR A 1152 46.93 -69.43 -20.43
N MET A 1153 46.92 -68.11 -20.17
CA MET A 1153 46.97 -67.08 -21.23
C MET A 1153 48.31 -66.36 -21.42
N LYS A 1154 49.42 -66.84 -20.83
CA LYS A 1154 50.77 -66.23 -21.00
C LYS A 1154 51.86 -67.24 -21.38
N PRO A 1155 52.47 -67.14 -22.58
CA PRO A 1155 53.74 -67.82 -22.88
C PRO A 1155 54.93 -67.10 -22.21
N SER A 1156 56.05 -67.81 -22.05
CA SER A 1156 57.24 -67.35 -21.30
C SER A 1156 58.32 -66.73 -22.19
N SER A 1157 59.03 -65.70 -21.69
CA SER A 1157 60.31 -65.24 -22.25
C SER A 1157 61.21 -64.52 -21.21
N HIS A 1158 61.98 -65.33 -20.47
CA HIS A 1158 63.28 -65.07 -19.81
C HIS A 1158 63.53 -63.87 -18.87
N GLU A 1159 64.47 -64.11 -17.95
CA GLU A 1159 65.01 -63.21 -16.92
C GLU A 1159 65.96 -62.14 -17.48
N GLU A 1160 66.05 -60.97 -16.83
CA GLU A 1160 67.23 -60.67 -16.00
C GLU A 1160 66.94 -59.57 -14.95
N SER A 1161 67.85 -59.39 -13.98
CA SER A 1161 67.57 -58.65 -12.74
C SER A 1161 68.01 -57.18 -12.75
N LYS A 1162 67.17 -56.28 -12.21
CA LYS A 1162 67.65 -55.00 -11.63
C LYS A 1162 66.69 -54.34 -10.65
N ALA A 1163 67.27 -53.86 -9.55
CA ALA A 1163 66.66 -52.92 -8.61
C ALA A 1163 66.84 -51.45 -9.11
N PRO A 1164 66.46 -50.41 -8.35
CA PRO A 1164 65.77 -49.23 -8.92
C PRO A 1164 66.64 -48.27 -9.74
N SER A 1165 66.06 -47.75 -10.82
CA SER A 1165 66.57 -46.59 -11.55
C SER A 1165 65.92 -45.29 -11.09
N LYS A 1166 66.63 -44.50 -10.27
CA LYS A 1166 66.28 -43.09 -10.02
C LYS A 1166 66.48 -42.27 -11.29
N GLY A 1167 65.50 -41.44 -11.63
CA GLY A 1167 65.71 -40.25 -12.44
C GLY A 1167 64.47 -39.36 -12.41
N PHE A 1168 64.57 -38.03 -12.48
CA PHE A 1168 65.69 -37.12 -12.20
C PHE A 1168 65.05 -35.72 -12.07
N VAL A 1169 65.37 -34.94 -11.04
CA VAL A 1169 64.75 -33.62 -10.86
C VAL A 1169 65.55 -32.55 -11.60
N VAL A 1170 64.89 -31.83 -12.49
CA VAL A 1170 65.29 -30.49 -12.94
C VAL A 1170 64.21 -29.52 -12.48
N ARG A 1171 64.63 -28.41 -11.87
CA ARG A 1171 63.76 -27.28 -11.51
C ARG A 1171 63.80 -26.21 -12.61
N ASP A 1172 62.91 -25.22 -12.48
CA ASP A 1172 63.00 -23.89 -13.09
C ASP A 1172 62.71 -23.78 -14.61
N ALA A 1173 61.42 -23.83 -14.96
CA ALA A 1173 60.86 -23.11 -16.11
C ALA A 1173 59.41 -22.62 -15.76
N PRO A 1174 58.95 -21.43 -16.21
CA PRO A 1174 58.14 -20.60 -15.31
C PRO A 1174 56.76 -20.18 -15.86
N TRP A 1175 55.76 -21.08 -15.85
CA TRP A 1175 54.35 -20.71 -16.12
C TRP A 1175 53.33 -21.38 -15.18
N ALA A 1176 53.74 -21.72 -13.96
CA ALA A 1176 52.84 -22.26 -12.93
C ALA A 1176 51.98 -21.14 -12.30
N THR A 1177 51.00 -20.62 -13.04
CA THR A 1177 50.03 -19.63 -12.53
C THR A 1177 48.61 -20.21 -12.46
N VAL A 1178 48.21 -20.54 -11.23
CA VAL A 1178 46.84 -20.39 -10.69
C VAL A 1178 45.74 -21.34 -11.21
N ASN A 1179 44.87 -21.73 -10.27
CA ASN A 1179 43.59 -22.46 -10.41
C ASN A 1179 43.61 -23.91 -10.93
N ASN A 1180 43.59 -24.80 -9.94
CA ASN A 1180 42.62 -25.89 -9.83
C ASN A 1180 41.29 -25.62 -10.59
N GLU A 1181 41.02 -26.42 -11.62
CA GLU A 1181 39.66 -26.68 -12.09
C GLU A 1181 39.55 -28.15 -12.55
N LYS A 1182 38.43 -28.81 -12.24
CA LYS A 1182 38.20 -30.22 -12.58
C LYS A 1182 37.85 -30.33 -14.07
N ALA A 1183 38.39 -31.34 -14.75
CA ALA A 1183 37.79 -31.80 -16.00
C ALA A 1183 36.33 -32.26 -15.72
N PRO A 1184 35.34 -31.84 -16.53
CA PRO A 1184 33.93 -32.11 -16.24
C PRO A 1184 33.54 -33.58 -16.41
N ASP A 1185 32.58 -34.01 -15.58
CA ASP A 1185 32.03 -35.37 -15.53
C ASP A 1185 30.96 -35.56 -16.62
N MET A 1186 31.10 -36.61 -17.45
CA MET A 1186 30.22 -36.88 -18.60
C MET A 1186 28.92 -37.60 -18.19
N SER A 1187 28.20 -37.06 -17.20
CA SER A 1187 26.99 -37.69 -16.63
C SER A 1187 25.77 -36.77 -16.47
N SER A 1188 25.80 -35.55 -17.02
CA SER A 1188 24.62 -34.70 -17.19
C SER A 1188 24.10 -34.74 -18.64
N SER A 1189 22.78 -34.74 -18.84
CA SER A 1189 22.14 -35.03 -20.13
C SER A 1189 21.42 -33.82 -20.77
N GLU A 1190 21.96 -32.61 -20.58
CA GLU A 1190 21.50 -31.38 -21.23
C GLU A 1190 22.67 -30.61 -21.90
N ASP A 1191 23.39 -31.24 -22.83
CA ASP A 1191 23.82 -30.61 -24.09
C ASP A 1191 24.58 -31.57 -25.05
N PHE A 1192 24.49 -31.28 -26.36
CA PHE A 1192 25.12 -31.94 -27.52
C PHE A 1192 24.63 -33.37 -27.95
N PRO A 1193 24.72 -33.73 -29.26
CA PRO A 1193 23.68 -34.55 -29.91
C PRO A 1193 24.16 -35.88 -30.54
N SER A 1194 23.20 -36.78 -30.77
CA SER A 1194 23.39 -38.00 -31.59
C SER A 1194 22.87 -37.85 -33.03
N PHE A 1195 23.43 -38.63 -33.94
CA PHE A 1195 23.22 -38.54 -35.39
C PHE A 1195 22.01 -39.34 -35.90
N GLY A 1196 21.27 -38.75 -36.86
CA GLY A 1196 21.02 -39.45 -38.13
C GLY A 1196 19.72 -40.27 -38.32
N ALA A 1197 18.59 -39.59 -38.54
CA ALA A 1197 17.53 -40.04 -39.47
C ALA A 1197 16.81 -38.83 -40.09
N GLN A 1198 16.41 -38.90 -41.37
CA GLN A 1198 15.83 -37.79 -42.15
C GLN A 1198 14.30 -38.00 -42.32
N VAL A 1199 13.39 -37.00 -42.22
CA VAL A 1199 13.24 -35.71 -42.94
C VAL A 1199 12.91 -35.97 -44.43
N ALA A 1200 11.81 -35.49 -45.03
CA ALA A 1200 11.27 -34.11 -45.13
C ALA A 1200 9.74 -34.11 -45.51
N PRO A 1201 9.05 -32.97 -45.85
CA PRO A 1201 9.49 -31.57 -45.89
C PRO A 1201 8.56 -30.47 -45.30
N LYS A 1202 9.22 -29.45 -44.73
CA LYS A 1202 8.98 -27.97 -44.76
C LYS A 1202 7.68 -27.40 -45.37
N THR A 1203 7.12 -26.39 -44.70
CA THR A 1203 7.26 -24.95 -45.10
C THR A 1203 7.08 -23.97 -43.92
N LEU A 1204 7.92 -22.92 -43.88
CA LEU A 1204 7.72 -21.62 -43.21
C LEU A 1204 8.07 -20.52 -44.24
N PRO A 1205 7.43 -19.34 -44.21
CA PRO A 1205 8.04 -18.17 -43.53
C PRO A 1205 6.95 -17.28 -42.83
N TRP A 1206 7.16 -16.07 -42.29
CA TRP A 1206 8.30 -15.14 -42.24
C TRP A 1206 8.19 -14.23 -40.99
N GLY A 1207 9.18 -13.37 -40.74
CA GLY A 1207 9.06 -12.21 -39.82
C GLY A 1207 8.66 -10.92 -40.58
N PRO A 1208 8.95 -9.70 -40.07
CA PRO A 1208 9.74 -9.37 -38.88
C PRO A 1208 9.17 -8.26 -37.94
N LYS A 1209 9.82 -8.12 -36.77
CA LYS A 1209 9.97 -6.90 -35.93
C LYS A 1209 8.86 -5.81 -35.97
N ARG A 1210 8.14 -5.70 -34.86
CA ARG A 1210 8.15 -4.46 -34.06
C ARG A 1210 7.99 -4.74 -32.58
#